data_AF-A0A7V4B1V5-F1
#
_entry.id   AF-A0A7V4B1V5-F1
#
_cell.length_a   1.000
_cell.length_b   1.000
_cell.length_c   1.000
_cell.angle_alpha   90.00
_cell.angle_beta   90.00
_cell.angle_gamma   90.00
#
_symmetry.space_group_name_H-M   'P 1'
#
loop_
_entity.id
_entity.type
_entity.pdbx_description
1 polymer ?
#
loop_
_entity_poly.entity_id
_entity_poly.type
_entity_poly.pdbx_seq_one_letter_code
_entity_poly.pdbx_strand_id
1 'polypeptide(L)'
;MAESNTRQSMKADPEFLRHELDLALARGACTELLAGRIRILSGLFQNSESVPLDLAVKKLFPANDLRAGSVNFRKFKERLNRFLSAVEAGVSLESTPGTAQPEKKLVWFENRAPGHAALREGVEHAALLAEAIVRTLPQTGPEPVDTEVIIRRIPCITFPDQVQAFGRDLFGGRWRDMPESERSFYCKLSAKLEPIRQLSPHPEQPRETVGFEMLALDEAGRSFTSIHRFIKRKQYDPAMHYAVMIYVAMLTIQYVRFVLPLRDRRILPGGVFFTINLAPYMVGHPMLSEVFRAIKPLAPGNFLLEVSEKLMGDKVDELLRFQDAFGFKLALDDLDELDPGVRRALESHVAMTKVGFRKSRQLLALRDTDPEAAMRGLRSFKLPGRPMVIEAVDEDLSQVFLYENWDPQWGELYAQGRDLSPGPLYEPYLQPLNQYHIRGGGFVLAADEKRTLHRDLFRALCCGMDILGCRETDQGLHAGFAFRSAAAPAFTIAVPAPGADPAAATADYIVTDQEPPQGMPDSRPRVTTRRLGAFLEACARALAAGQPLPSATDQIEPFIARHAPAPEAPADWPERPCQPNMTRTDGLDLLLRWGGIITDTEDIKDHSLPRTLALFGDTGAGKTTLVRRLALALWNDRDNAATPYPVLLDGARLAERTHAAMAAGTAPSLEQLIAWAAADAHAPGVSPAAVLDAVRAGRAVILCDAFDTLALPFTRSRSMMLMRNLRGAAATDCCGRLLVAARTHFFLDAMDEEERLLAGEPGAATQQRASGLVLAAYIEPLNRAQAAAMARRRSGAAAADAFLAALDARPELKTLCARPAMHAALGAAPGPLVPGAALLSHAVKAWLSRDDFIHQIRPDIKLRFMEALAVKLRQETDAALHYEGLSRWLRARLREEYPALESVDDFERLDNDLRAASFLIRNPGGFYRMAHPAFLDFFAARFLARGLSDGDPESLEMQSLTPAVLGLAAGIVLQPPFRQDVARATARILMHSSRNPDAAANALAFLDALAAHQQTS
;
A
#
# COMPACT_ATOMS: atom_id res chain seq x y z
N MET A 1 -38.20 -21.09 52.16
CA MET A 1 -38.97 -20.26 51.22
C MET A 1 -37.97 -19.48 50.41
N ALA A 2 -37.68 -19.94 49.19
CA ALA A 2 -36.78 -19.26 48.27
C ALA A 2 -37.64 -18.29 47.43
N GLU A 3 -37.51 -16.99 47.69
CA GLU A 3 -38.10 -15.97 46.83
C GLU A 3 -37.35 -15.97 45.50
N SER A 4 -38.12 -16.31 44.46
CA SER A 4 -37.72 -16.26 43.06
C SER A 4 -37.35 -14.83 42.68
N ASN A 5 -36.05 -14.57 42.56
CA ASN A 5 -35.50 -13.42 41.86
C ASN A 5 -35.89 -13.52 40.37
N THR A 6 -37.10 -13.07 40.03
CA THR A 6 -37.50 -12.76 38.65
C THR A 6 -36.64 -11.57 38.20
N ARG A 7 -35.49 -11.85 37.60
CA ARG A 7 -34.76 -10.88 36.78
C ARG A 7 -35.73 -10.35 35.74
N GLN A 8 -36.10 -9.08 35.82
CA GLN A 8 -36.81 -8.41 34.73
C GLN A 8 -35.88 -8.43 33.50
N SER A 9 -36.24 -9.26 32.52
CA SER A 9 -35.59 -9.34 31.20
C SER A 9 -35.73 -7.98 30.49
N MET A 10 -34.69 -7.14 30.51
CA MET A 10 -34.68 -5.90 29.72
C MET A 10 -34.28 -6.22 28.27
N LYS A 11 -35.18 -5.91 27.33
CA LYS A 11 -34.86 -5.97 25.89
C LYS A 11 -33.73 -4.99 25.59
N ALA A 12 -32.80 -5.39 24.73
CA ALA A 12 -31.69 -4.55 24.31
C ALA A 12 -32.21 -3.39 23.44
N ASP A 13 -31.77 -2.18 23.76
CA ASP A 13 -32.01 -1.01 22.92
C ASP A 13 -31.39 -1.23 21.52
N PRO A 14 -32.08 -0.88 20.42
CA PRO A 14 -31.61 -1.11 19.05
C PRO A 14 -30.20 -0.59 18.74
N GLU A 15 -29.81 0.55 19.30
CA GLU A 15 -28.48 1.14 19.05
C GLU A 15 -27.40 0.40 19.82
N PHE A 16 -27.68 0.07 21.08
CA PHE A 16 -26.81 -0.77 21.90
C PHE A 16 -26.62 -2.17 21.29
N LEU A 17 -27.72 -2.76 20.80
CA LEU A 17 -27.69 -4.06 20.12
C LEU A 17 -26.81 -4.02 18.87
N ARG A 18 -26.93 -2.97 18.06
CA ARG A 18 -26.12 -2.81 16.85
C ARG A 18 -24.63 -2.72 17.18
N HIS A 19 -24.29 -1.89 18.17
CA HIS A 19 -22.91 -1.74 18.63
C HIS A 19 -22.31 -3.07 19.12
N GLU A 20 -23.04 -3.81 19.96
CA GLU A 20 -22.58 -5.09 20.49
C GLU A 20 -22.45 -6.18 19.41
N LEU A 21 -23.35 -6.22 18.42
CA LEU A 21 -23.26 -7.16 17.31
C LEU A 21 -22.09 -6.84 16.37
N ASP A 22 -21.82 -5.55 16.10
CA ASP A 22 -20.67 -5.14 15.27
C ASP A 22 -19.33 -5.42 15.98
N LEU A 23 -19.26 -5.19 17.29
CA LEU A 23 -18.10 -5.57 18.11
C LEU A 23 -17.91 -7.09 18.17
N ALA A 24 -18.98 -7.86 18.31
CA ALA A 24 -18.92 -9.33 18.31
C ALA A 24 -18.37 -9.86 16.98
N LEU A 25 -18.75 -9.26 15.85
CA LEU A 25 -18.22 -9.60 14.52
C LEU A 25 -16.74 -9.23 14.37
N ALA A 26 -16.29 -8.15 15.00
CA ALA A 26 -14.89 -7.72 14.97
C ALA A 26 -13.97 -8.57 15.88
N ARG A 27 -14.50 -9.11 16.99
CA ARG A 27 -13.72 -9.84 18.01
C ARG A 27 -13.64 -11.35 17.77
N GLY A 28 -14.61 -11.95 17.11
CA GLY A 28 -14.69 -13.41 16.93
C GLY A 28 -14.40 -13.89 15.52
N ALA A 29 -13.68 -15.00 15.39
CA ALA A 29 -13.64 -15.77 14.14
C ALA A 29 -15.03 -16.40 13.90
N CYS A 30 -15.86 -15.74 13.09
CA CYS A 30 -17.16 -16.27 12.67
C CYS A 30 -17.18 -16.54 11.17
N THR A 31 -17.95 -17.55 10.76
CA THR A 31 -18.20 -17.83 9.34
C THR A 31 -18.97 -16.65 8.70
N GLU A 32 -18.63 -16.25 7.47
CA GLU A 32 -19.34 -15.18 6.73
C GLU A 32 -20.88 -15.39 6.70
N LEU A 33 -21.35 -16.65 6.68
CA LEU A 33 -22.77 -16.98 6.78
C LEU A 33 -23.42 -16.52 8.10
N LEU A 34 -22.70 -16.65 9.23
CA LEU A 34 -23.16 -16.16 10.53
C LEU A 34 -23.11 -14.63 10.57
N ALA A 35 -22.06 -14.02 10.01
CA ALA A 35 -21.92 -12.57 9.92
C ALA A 35 -23.03 -11.91 9.09
N GLY A 36 -23.34 -12.45 7.91
CA GLY A 36 -24.43 -11.97 7.07
C GLY A 36 -25.80 -12.06 7.75
N ARG A 37 -26.07 -13.15 8.47
CA ARG A 37 -27.33 -13.32 9.23
C ARG A 37 -27.41 -12.39 10.45
N ILE A 38 -26.29 -12.10 11.10
CA ILE A 38 -26.22 -11.09 12.17
C ILE A 38 -26.55 -9.70 11.62
N ARG A 39 -26.03 -9.34 10.44
CA ARG A 39 -26.34 -8.05 9.78
C ARG A 39 -27.81 -7.93 9.38
N ILE A 40 -28.42 -9.01 8.88
CA ILE A 40 -29.87 -9.04 8.58
C ILE A 40 -30.69 -8.85 9.85
N LEU A 41 -30.36 -9.58 10.94
CA LEU A 41 -31.03 -9.39 12.22
C LEU A 41 -30.87 -7.97 12.73
N SER A 42 -29.66 -7.42 12.73
CA SER A 42 -29.40 -6.03 13.11
C SER A 42 -30.29 -5.06 12.33
N GLY A 43 -30.45 -5.28 11.02
CA GLY A 43 -31.37 -4.53 10.15
C GLY A 43 -32.85 -4.61 10.56
N LEU A 44 -33.32 -5.77 11.04
CA LEU A 44 -34.71 -5.95 11.46
C LEU A 44 -35.02 -5.30 12.82
N PHE A 45 -34.01 -5.23 13.69
CA PHE A 45 -34.14 -4.63 15.01
C PHE A 45 -33.87 -3.10 15.03
N GLN A 46 -33.50 -2.49 13.88
CA GLN A 46 -33.14 -1.06 13.76
C GLN A 46 -34.11 -0.10 14.45
N ASN A 47 -35.42 -0.37 14.37
CA ASN A 47 -36.46 0.52 14.90
C ASN A 47 -37.44 -0.22 15.85
N SER A 48 -37.07 -1.39 16.36
CA SER A 48 -37.99 -2.22 17.16
C SER A 48 -37.25 -3.12 18.12
N GLU A 49 -37.61 -3.08 19.40
CA GLU A 49 -37.02 -3.93 20.46
C GLU A 49 -37.44 -5.42 20.34
N SER A 50 -38.48 -5.72 19.56
CA SER A 50 -38.90 -7.08 19.24
C SER A 50 -39.48 -7.19 17.85
N VAL A 51 -39.22 -8.30 17.17
CA VAL A 51 -39.65 -8.57 15.79
C VAL A 51 -40.51 -9.85 15.77
N PRO A 52 -41.60 -9.90 14.99
CA PRO A 52 -42.34 -11.13 14.75
C PRO A 52 -41.46 -12.25 14.18
N LEU A 53 -41.60 -13.47 14.71
CA LEU A 53 -40.77 -14.60 14.31
C LEU A 53 -40.94 -14.94 12.82
N ASP A 54 -42.15 -14.80 12.28
CA ASP A 54 -42.43 -15.01 10.86
C ASP A 54 -41.70 -14.01 9.97
N LEU A 55 -41.60 -12.74 10.38
CA LEU A 55 -40.81 -11.73 9.68
C LEU A 55 -39.31 -12.02 9.78
N ALA A 56 -38.80 -12.41 10.94
CA ALA A 56 -37.40 -12.80 11.12
C ALA A 56 -37.05 -14.04 10.29
N VAL A 57 -37.93 -15.04 10.27
CA VAL A 57 -37.79 -16.25 9.45
C VAL A 57 -37.83 -15.91 7.96
N LYS A 58 -38.79 -15.10 7.50
CA LYS A 58 -38.91 -14.69 6.10
C LYS A 58 -37.69 -13.89 5.62
N LYS A 59 -36.99 -13.20 6.51
CA LYS A 59 -35.82 -12.37 6.17
C LYS A 59 -34.51 -13.14 6.26
N LEU A 60 -34.37 -14.04 7.23
CA LEU A 60 -33.16 -14.86 7.41
C LEU A 60 -33.17 -16.14 6.58
N PHE A 61 -34.36 -16.67 6.29
CA PHE A 61 -34.61 -17.91 5.57
C PHE A 61 -35.74 -17.71 4.54
N PRO A 62 -35.59 -16.76 3.59
CA PRO A 62 -36.67 -16.36 2.66
C PRO A 62 -37.23 -17.48 1.79
N ALA A 63 -36.49 -18.58 1.63
CA ALA A 63 -36.88 -19.74 0.83
C ALA A 63 -37.61 -20.84 1.62
N ASN A 64 -37.77 -20.69 2.94
CA ASN A 64 -38.39 -21.70 3.80
C ASN A 64 -39.84 -21.30 4.10
N ASP A 65 -40.76 -22.29 4.12
CA ASP A 65 -42.07 -22.06 4.71
C ASP A 65 -41.95 -21.76 6.22
N LEU A 66 -43.00 -21.18 6.81
CA LEU A 66 -42.94 -20.71 8.19
C LEU A 66 -42.65 -21.85 9.21
N ARG A 67 -43.03 -23.10 8.92
CA ARG A 67 -42.77 -24.24 9.80
C ARG A 67 -41.32 -24.69 9.72
N ALA A 68 -40.79 -24.91 8.52
CA ALA A 68 -39.40 -25.30 8.29
C ALA A 68 -38.42 -24.19 8.72
N GLY A 69 -38.76 -22.94 8.40
CA GLY A 69 -37.99 -21.76 8.79
C GLY A 69 -37.94 -21.55 10.30
N SER A 70 -39.02 -21.87 11.03
CA SER A 70 -39.04 -21.82 12.51
C SER A 70 -38.10 -22.84 13.17
N VAL A 71 -37.93 -24.03 12.57
CA VAL A 71 -36.98 -25.05 13.05
C VAL A 71 -35.54 -24.59 12.81
N ASN A 72 -35.26 -24.03 11.64
CA ASN A 72 -33.94 -23.51 11.29
C ASN A 72 -33.58 -22.27 12.12
N PHE A 73 -34.55 -21.41 12.40
CA PHE A 73 -34.38 -20.26 13.29
C PHE A 73 -33.98 -20.69 14.70
N ARG A 74 -34.55 -21.78 15.24
CA ARG A 74 -34.16 -22.31 16.56
C ARG A 74 -32.69 -22.76 16.60
N LYS A 75 -32.26 -23.54 15.60
CA LYS A 75 -30.84 -23.97 15.47
C LYS A 75 -29.90 -22.79 15.29
N PHE A 76 -30.32 -21.79 14.52
CA PHE A 76 -29.57 -20.55 14.32
C PHE A 76 -29.45 -19.74 15.61
N LYS A 77 -30.54 -19.56 16.37
CA LYS A 77 -30.55 -18.89 17.68
C LYS A 77 -29.55 -19.53 18.65
N GLU A 78 -29.55 -20.85 18.75
CA GLU A 78 -28.61 -21.60 19.61
C GLU A 78 -27.15 -21.44 19.18
N ARG A 79 -26.88 -21.40 17.86
CA ARG A 79 -25.53 -21.18 17.33
C ARG A 79 -25.07 -19.74 17.55
N LEU A 80 -25.96 -18.77 17.32
CA LEU A 80 -25.69 -17.35 17.53
C LEU A 80 -25.40 -17.05 19.01
N ASN A 81 -26.22 -17.54 19.93
CA ASN A 81 -25.99 -17.29 21.36
C ASN A 81 -24.72 -17.97 21.88
N ARG A 82 -24.33 -19.12 21.35
CA ARG A 82 -23.03 -19.73 21.65
C ARG A 82 -21.86 -18.87 21.16
N PHE A 83 -21.98 -18.31 19.95
CA PHE A 83 -20.98 -17.40 19.40
C PHE A 83 -20.88 -16.11 20.24
N LEU A 84 -22.01 -15.44 20.50
CA LEU A 84 -22.07 -14.22 21.30
C LEU A 84 -21.50 -14.42 22.71
N SER A 85 -21.78 -15.58 23.33
CA SER A 85 -21.18 -15.92 24.63
C SER A 85 -19.68 -16.18 24.57
N ALA A 86 -19.17 -16.77 23.47
CA ALA A 86 -17.74 -17.07 23.31
C ALA A 86 -16.88 -15.81 23.09
N VAL A 87 -17.47 -14.75 22.55
CA VAL A 87 -16.83 -13.44 22.36
C VAL A 87 -17.18 -12.43 23.46
N GLU A 88 -17.80 -12.91 24.54
CA GLU A 88 -18.23 -12.13 25.71
C GLU A 88 -19.13 -10.92 25.35
N ALA A 89 -19.98 -11.05 24.32
CA ALA A 89 -20.93 -10.00 23.95
C ALA A 89 -22.04 -9.85 25.01
N GLY A 90 -22.41 -8.62 25.32
CA GLY A 90 -23.37 -8.27 26.37
C GLY A 90 -24.84 -8.55 26.05
N VAL A 91 -25.14 -9.32 25.00
CA VAL A 91 -26.49 -9.54 24.47
C VAL A 91 -26.75 -11.01 24.12
N SER A 92 -28.02 -11.44 24.22
CA SER A 92 -28.46 -12.75 23.73
C SER A 92 -29.79 -12.68 22.98
N LEU A 93 -29.92 -13.43 21.89
CA LEU A 93 -31.18 -13.54 21.15
C LEU A 93 -32.17 -14.43 21.91
N GLU A 94 -33.38 -13.94 22.14
CA GLU A 94 -34.47 -14.60 22.84
C GLU A 94 -35.79 -14.63 22.04
N SER A 95 -36.73 -15.47 22.48
CA SER A 95 -38.00 -15.70 21.77
C SER A 95 -39.11 -16.15 22.72
N THR A 96 -40.38 -15.82 22.44
CA THR A 96 -41.52 -16.13 23.31
C THR A 96 -41.65 -17.64 23.61
N PRO A 97 -41.71 -18.05 24.90
CA PRO A 97 -41.92 -19.44 25.28
C PRO A 97 -43.38 -19.88 25.13
N GLY A 98 -43.62 -21.16 24.80
CA GLY A 98 -44.89 -21.85 25.07
C GLY A 98 -46.09 -21.67 24.12
N THR A 99 -46.06 -20.81 23.09
CA THR A 99 -47.19 -20.69 22.13
C THR A 99 -47.05 -21.62 20.92
N ALA A 100 -48.13 -22.32 20.53
CA ALA A 100 -48.13 -23.33 19.46
C ALA A 100 -48.21 -22.76 18.02
N GLN A 101 -48.46 -21.46 17.85
CA GLN A 101 -48.59 -20.80 16.55
C GLN A 101 -47.39 -19.85 16.29
N PRO A 102 -46.54 -20.11 15.27
CA PRO A 102 -45.33 -19.31 14.99
C PRO A 102 -45.58 -17.82 14.73
N GLU A 103 -46.72 -17.49 14.14
CA GLU A 103 -47.14 -16.11 13.79
C GLU A 103 -47.40 -15.23 15.02
N LYS A 104 -47.58 -15.84 16.20
CA LYS A 104 -47.79 -15.13 17.47
C LYS A 104 -46.52 -15.07 18.32
N LYS A 105 -45.36 -15.49 17.79
CA LYS A 105 -44.08 -15.47 18.51
C LYS A 105 -43.31 -14.19 18.19
N LEU A 106 -42.77 -13.59 19.23
CA LEU A 106 -41.83 -12.49 19.12
C LEU A 106 -40.41 -12.99 19.40
N VAL A 107 -39.46 -12.35 18.75
CA VAL A 107 -38.02 -12.51 18.93
C VAL A 107 -37.46 -11.17 19.38
N TRP A 108 -36.57 -11.17 20.37
CA TRP A 108 -35.90 -9.97 20.86
C TRP A 108 -34.47 -10.28 21.29
N PHE A 109 -33.60 -9.29 21.38
CA PHE A 109 -32.33 -9.45 22.09
C PHE A 109 -32.51 -8.97 23.54
N GLU A 110 -31.95 -9.70 24.48
CA GLU A 110 -31.95 -9.36 25.91
C GLU A 110 -30.56 -8.83 26.30
N ASN A 111 -30.53 -7.73 27.04
CA ASN A 111 -29.30 -7.15 27.56
C ASN A 111 -28.84 -7.93 28.80
N ARG A 112 -27.60 -8.45 28.76
CA ARG A 112 -26.97 -9.21 29.85
C ARG A 112 -25.97 -8.38 30.67
N ALA A 113 -25.72 -7.13 30.32
CA ALA A 113 -24.80 -6.23 30.99
C ALA A 113 -25.56 -5.18 31.86
N PRO A 114 -25.61 -5.33 33.20
CA PRO A 114 -26.23 -4.36 34.08
C PRO A 114 -25.24 -3.19 34.31
N GLY A 115 -25.31 -2.11 33.50
CA GLY A 115 -24.47 -0.95 33.80
C GLY A 115 -24.39 0.24 32.82
N HIS A 116 -25.07 0.26 31.67
CA HIS A 116 -24.87 1.32 30.66
C HIS A 116 -26.12 2.13 30.31
N ALA A 117 -26.75 2.76 31.32
CA ALA A 117 -27.80 3.75 31.09
C ALA A 117 -27.28 5.12 30.59
N ALA A 118 -25.96 5.35 30.59
CA ALA A 118 -25.35 6.65 30.29
C ALA A 118 -25.09 6.94 28.79
N LEU A 119 -25.32 5.99 27.88
CA LEU A 119 -25.04 6.15 26.44
C LEU A 119 -26.20 6.77 25.64
N ARG A 120 -27.42 6.81 26.22
CA ARG A 120 -28.62 7.30 25.53
C ARG A 120 -28.59 8.80 25.23
N GLU A 121 -27.91 9.60 26.05
CA GLU A 121 -27.81 11.05 25.84
C GLU A 121 -26.85 11.45 24.72
N GLY A 122 -25.92 10.57 24.32
CA GLY A 122 -24.91 10.87 23.30
C GLY A 122 -25.42 10.76 21.87
N VAL A 123 -26.37 9.85 21.61
CA VAL A 123 -26.80 9.55 20.24
C VAL A 123 -27.88 10.52 19.74
N GLU A 124 -28.75 11.02 20.62
CA GLU A 124 -29.70 12.09 20.28
C GLU A 124 -28.99 13.40 19.88
N HIS A 125 -27.81 13.67 20.46
CA HIS A 125 -27.02 14.87 20.13
C HIS A 125 -26.33 14.77 18.76
N ALA A 126 -25.95 13.56 18.32
CA ALA A 126 -25.32 13.32 17.03
C ALA A 126 -26.31 13.40 15.86
N ALA A 127 -27.57 12.97 16.08
CA ALA A 127 -28.64 13.06 15.09
C ALA A 127 -29.00 14.52 14.75
N LEU A 128 -29.04 15.40 15.75
CA LEU A 128 -29.28 16.84 15.57
C LEU A 128 -28.15 17.56 14.81
N LEU A 129 -26.91 17.09 14.96
CA LEU A 129 -25.75 17.65 14.24
C LEU A 129 -25.75 17.26 12.75
N ALA A 130 -26.17 16.04 12.43
CA ALA A 130 -26.28 15.56 11.05
C ALA A 130 -27.35 16.33 10.26
N GLU A 131 -28.47 16.67 10.90
CA GLU A 131 -29.54 17.47 10.28
C GLU A 131 -29.13 18.94 10.03
N ALA A 132 -28.25 19.49 10.88
CA ALA A 132 -27.68 20.83 10.70
C ALA A 132 -26.67 20.88 9.53
N ILE A 133 -25.86 19.83 9.36
CA ILE A 133 -24.84 19.74 8.28
C ILE A 133 -25.49 19.63 6.89
N VAL A 134 -26.61 18.89 6.78
CA VAL A 134 -27.36 18.75 5.51
C VAL A 134 -27.99 20.07 5.07
N ARG A 135 -28.32 20.98 5.99
CA ARG A 135 -28.88 22.31 5.67
C ARG A 135 -27.86 23.35 5.22
N THR A 136 -26.56 23.10 5.43
CA THR A 136 -25.47 24.05 5.10
C THR A 136 -24.70 23.76 3.81
N LEU A 137 -25.01 22.67 3.10
CA LEU A 137 -24.39 22.36 1.81
C LEU A 137 -25.10 23.10 0.65
N PRO A 138 -24.36 23.70 -0.30
CA PRO A 138 -24.97 24.38 -1.45
C PRO A 138 -25.80 23.38 -2.25
N GLN A 139 -27.07 23.72 -2.51
CA GLN A 139 -27.91 22.96 -3.43
C GLN A 139 -27.47 23.23 -4.88
N THR A 140 -26.56 22.42 -5.39
CA THR A 140 -26.40 22.24 -6.83
C THR A 140 -27.20 21.01 -7.24
N GLY A 141 -28.36 21.25 -7.86
CA GLY A 141 -29.12 20.20 -8.53
C GLY A 141 -28.32 19.57 -9.66
N PRO A 142 -28.72 18.38 -10.14
CA PRO A 142 -28.08 17.76 -11.29
C PRO A 142 -28.47 18.57 -12.53
N GLU A 143 -27.59 19.46 -12.98
CA GLU A 143 -27.63 19.89 -14.37
C GLU A 143 -27.32 18.69 -15.28
N PRO A 144 -27.95 18.61 -16.46
CA PRO A 144 -27.69 17.53 -17.40
C PRO A 144 -26.26 17.71 -17.91
N VAL A 145 -25.36 16.81 -17.47
CA VAL A 145 -23.99 16.76 -17.96
C VAL A 145 -24.04 16.43 -19.44
N ASP A 146 -23.73 17.42 -20.25
CA ASP A 146 -23.59 17.28 -21.69
C ASP A 146 -22.47 16.29 -21.99
N THR A 147 -22.71 15.44 -22.98
CA THR A 147 -21.98 14.19 -23.21
C THR A 147 -20.72 14.46 -24.02
N GLU A 148 -19.76 15.21 -23.48
CA GLU A 148 -18.39 15.28 -24.00
C GLU A 148 -17.42 14.59 -23.05
N VAL A 149 -17.02 13.40 -23.48
CA VAL A 149 -16.20 12.43 -22.75
C VAL A 149 -14.80 12.99 -22.52
N ILE A 150 -14.41 13.20 -21.26
CA ILE A 150 -13.00 13.21 -20.87
C ILE A 150 -12.50 11.77 -21.06
N ILE A 151 -12.05 11.43 -22.28
CA ILE A 151 -11.41 10.15 -22.57
C ILE A 151 -10.01 10.22 -21.96
N ARG A 152 -9.83 9.69 -20.74
CA ARG A 152 -8.49 9.35 -20.25
C ARG A 152 -7.98 8.16 -21.07
N ARG A 153 -6.89 8.34 -21.83
CA ARG A 153 -6.26 7.28 -22.64
C ARG A 153 -5.76 6.16 -21.71
N ILE A 154 -6.06 4.90 -22.05
CA ILE A 154 -5.65 3.72 -21.28
C ILE A 154 -4.19 3.40 -21.62
N PRO A 155 -3.28 3.26 -20.65
CA PRO A 155 -1.88 2.87 -20.88
C PRO A 155 -1.81 1.36 -21.16
N CYS A 156 -2.25 0.97 -22.36
CA CYS A 156 -2.28 -0.42 -22.81
C CYS A 156 -1.12 -0.74 -23.76
N ILE A 157 -0.60 -1.97 -23.68
CA ILE A 157 0.41 -2.46 -24.63
C ILE A 157 -0.25 -2.67 -26.00
N THR A 158 0.34 -2.11 -27.04
CA THR A 158 -0.09 -2.25 -28.45
C THR A 158 1.07 -2.75 -29.32
N PHE A 159 0.75 -3.23 -30.53
CA PHE A 159 1.74 -3.83 -31.46
C PHE A 159 1.65 -3.22 -32.86
N PRO A 160 1.85 -1.89 -33.00
CA PRO A 160 1.58 -1.17 -34.23
C PRO A 160 2.36 -1.71 -35.43
N ASP A 161 3.66 -2.00 -35.27
CA ASP A 161 4.51 -2.48 -36.36
C ASP A 161 4.10 -3.88 -36.83
N GLN A 162 3.85 -4.78 -35.89
CA GLN A 162 3.43 -6.15 -36.19
C GLN A 162 2.08 -6.14 -36.89
N VAL A 163 1.13 -5.33 -36.41
CA VAL A 163 -0.20 -5.19 -37.02
C VAL A 163 -0.07 -4.62 -38.43
N GLN A 164 0.82 -3.65 -38.64
CA GLN A 164 1.04 -3.08 -39.96
C GLN A 164 1.70 -4.07 -40.92
N ALA A 165 2.69 -4.84 -40.47
CA ALA A 165 3.32 -5.90 -41.27
C ALA A 165 2.33 -7.01 -41.61
N PHE A 166 1.64 -7.55 -40.60
CA PHE A 166 0.59 -8.55 -40.77
C PHE A 166 -0.49 -8.08 -41.73
N GLY A 167 -0.90 -6.82 -41.61
CA GLY A 167 -1.88 -6.22 -42.49
C GLY A 167 -1.41 -6.13 -43.95
N ARG A 168 -0.17 -5.71 -44.19
CA ARG A 168 0.43 -5.68 -45.54
C ARG A 168 0.55 -7.07 -46.15
N ASP A 169 0.96 -8.05 -45.36
CA ASP A 169 1.20 -9.42 -45.83
C ASP A 169 -0.10 -10.15 -46.13
N LEU A 170 -1.09 -10.01 -45.25
CA LEU A 170 -2.37 -10.73 -45.36
C LEU A 170 -3.35 -10.05 -46.31
N PHE A 171 -3.45 -8.71 -46.28
CA PHE A 171 -4.45 -7.98 -47.06
C PHE A 171 -3.87 -7.23 -48.28
N GLY A 172 -2.54 -7.21 -48.45
CA GLY A 172 -1.87 -6.69 -49.64
C GLY A 172 -2.23 -5.24 -49.96
N GLY A 173 -2.72 -5.01 -51.18
CA GLY A 173 -3.16 -3.68 -51.64
C GLY A 173 -4.29 -3.09 -50.78
N ARG A 174 -5.21 -3.93 -50.27
CA ARG A 174 -6.33 -3.46 -49.44
C ARG A 174 -5.87 -2.78 -48.14
N TRP A 175 -4.73 -3.20 -47.58
CA TRP A 175 -4.12 -2.52 -46.42
C TRP A 175 -3.45 -1.19 -46.82
N ARG A 176 -2.77 -1.18 -47.97
CA ARG A 176 -2.05 0.02 -48.46
C ARG A 176 -2.99 1.13 -48.89
N ASP A 177 -4.13 0.79 -49.46
CA ASP A 177 -5.10 1.75 -49.98
C ASP A 177 -6.11 2.21 -48.89
N MET A 178 -6.06 1.61 -47.70
CA MET A 178 -6.91 1.95 -46.56
C MET A 178 -6.64 3.37 -46.03
N PRO A 179 -7.66 4.12 -45.57
CA PRO A 179 -7.45 5.40 -44.92
C PRO A 179 -6.52 5.29 -43.71
N GLU A 180 -5.65 6.29 -43.52
CA GLU A 180 -4.69 6.31 -42.40
C GLU A 180 -5.38 6.25 -41.03
N SER A 181 -6.54 6.88 -40.89
CA SER A 181 -7.34 6.83 -39.66
C SER A 181 -7.85 5.42 -39.33
N GLU A 182 -8.15 4.61 -40.33
CA GLU A 182 -8.57 3.21 -40.14
C GLU A 182 -7.37 2.30 -39.83
N ARG A 183 -6.24 2.49 -40.54
CA ARG A 183 -4.99 1.79 -40.19
C ARG A 183 -4.52 2.12 -38.77
N SER A 184 -4.58 3.40 -38.39
CA SER A 184 -4.22 3.86 -37.05
C SER A 184 -5.11 3.22 -35.99
N PHE A 185 -6.41 3.10 -36.25
CA PHE A 185 -7.32 2.38 -35.35
C PHE A 185 -6.86 0.93 -35.11
N TYR A 186 -6.53 0.17 -36.16
CA TYR A 186 -6.06 -1.21 -36.02
C TYR A 186 -4.74 -1.31 -35.25
N CYS A 187 -3.78 -0.43 -35.51
CA CYS A 187 -2.48 -0.40 -34.83
C CYS A 187 -2.58 -0.06 -33.33
N LYS A 188 -3.70 0.52 -32.89
CA LYS A 188 -3.95 0.90 -31.50
C LYS A 188 -4.83 -0.10 -30.73
N LEU A 189 -5.20 -1.21 -31.36
CA LEU A 189 -5.91 -2.27 -30.66
C LEU A 189 -4.98 -2.94 -29.64
N SER A 190 -5.56 -3.26 -28.49
CA SER A 190 -4.94 -4.01 -27.39
C SER A 190 -5.86 -5.16 -26.98
N ALA A 191 -5.45 -5.89 -25.94
CA ALA A 191 -6.24 -6.97 -25.37
C ALA A 191 -6.55 -6.73 -23.89
N LYS A 192 -7.82 -6.93 -23.55
CA LYS A 192 -8.33 -7.09 -22.20
C LYS A 192 -8.17 -8.55 -21.79
N LEU A 193 -7.67 -8.78 -20.58
CA LEU A 193 -7.47 -10.09 -19.97
C LEU A 193 -8.50 -10.30 -18.86
N GLU A 194 -9.24 -11.40 -18.93
CA GLU A 194 -10.13 -11.86 -17.85
C GLU A 194 -9.54 -13.13 -17.20
N PRO A 195 -9.23 -13.12 -15.89
CA PRO A 195 -8.59 -14.26 -15.24
C PRO A 195 -9.50 -15.49 -15.15
N ILE A 196 -8.90 -16.67 -15.37
CA ILE A 196 -9.52 -17.98 -15.18
C ILE A 196 -8.76 -18.72 -14.06
N ARG A 197 -9.48 -19.16 -13.04
CA ARG A 197 -8.93 -19.82 -11.84
C ARG A 197 -9.41 -21.25 -11.70
N GLN A 198 -8.54 -22.13 -11.21
CA GLN A 198 -8.93 -23.51 -10.90
C GLN A 198 -9.61 -23.60 -9.54
N LEU A 199 -10.79 -24.25 -9.50
CA LEU A 199 -11.53 -24.56 -8.29
C LEU A 199 -11.41 -26.05 -7.89
N SER A 200 -11.29 -26.95 -8.89
CA SER A 200 -11.18 -28.40 -8.70
C SER A 200 -10.22 -29.03 -9.73
N PRO A 201 -9.40 -30.04 -9.37
CA PRO A 201 -9.17 -30.56 -8.00
C PRO A 201 -8.58 -29.48 -7.10
N HIS A 202 -8.80 -29.60 -5.78
CA HIS A 202 -8.38 -28.58 -4.82
C HIS A 202 -6.84 -28.46 -4.80
N PRO A 203 -6.26 -27.34 -5.26
CA PRO A 203 -4.83 -27.14 -5.12
C PRO A 203 -4.50 -26.92 -3.63
N GLU A 204 -3.34 -27.42 -3.17
CA GLU A 204 -2.84 -27.19 -1.79
C GLU A 204 -2.71 -25.69 -1.47
N GLN A 205 -2.66 -24.84 -2.50
CA GLN A 205 -2.72 -23.39 -2.42
C GLN A 205 -3.93 -22.89 -3.23
N PRO A 206 -5.00 -22.40 -2.60
CA PRO A 206 -6.12 -21.82 -3.33
C PRO A 206 -5.72 -20.45 -3.87
N ARG A 207 -6.10 -20.14 -5.13
CA ARG A 207 -6.23 -18.77 -5.73
C ARG A 207 -5.22 -18.34 -6.82
N GLU A 208 -4.49 -19.24 -7.47
CA GLU A 208 -3.68 -18.84 -8.65
C GLU A 208 -4.47 -18.87 -9.96
N THR A 209 -4.22 -17.87 -10.81
CA THR A 209 -4.78 -17.79 -12.17
C THR A 209 -4.06 -18.76 -13.08
N VAL A 210 -4.82 -19.65 -13.71
CA VAL A 210 -4.32 -20.74 -14.57
C VAL A 210 -4.59 -20.48 -16.05
N GLY A 211 -5.40 -19.48 -16.37
CA GLY A 211 -5.67 -19.06 -17.74
C GLY A 211 -6.22 -17.65 -17.85
N PHE A 212 -6.31 -17.13 -19.07
CA PHE A 212 -6.96 -15.85 -19.37
C PHE A 212 -7.86 -15.97 -20.59
N GLU A 213 -9.07 -15.40 -20.51
CA GLU A 213 -9.83 -15.06 -21.72
C GLU A 213 -9.31 -13.73 -22.27
N MET A 214 -9.05 -13.73 -23.59
CA MET A 214 -8.52 -12.59 -24.32
C MET A 214 -9.64 -11.90 -25.11
N LEU A 215 -9.93 -10.65 -24.74
CA LEU A 215 -10.95 -9.82 -25.36
C LEU A 215 -10.31 -8.61 -26.04
N ALA A 216 -10.84 -8.14 -27.18
CA ALA A 216 -10.31 -6.91 -27.77
C ALA A 216 -10.69 -5.67 -26.97
N LEU A 217 -9.75 -4.73 -26.95
CA LEU A 217 -9.87 -3.41 -26.34
C LEU A 217 -9.30 -2.37 -27.31
N ASP A 218 -9.97 -1.23 -27.46
CA ASP A 218 -9.44 -0.10 -28.23
C ASP A 218 -8.92 1.03 -27.31
N GLU A 219 -8.30 2.04 -27.90
CA GLU A 219 -7.73 3.20 -27.16
C GLU A 219 -8.76 3.99 -26.33
N ALA A 220 -10.05 3.82 -26.63
CA ALA A 220 -11.15 4.47 -25.93
C ALA A 220 -11.81 3.55 -24.88
N GLY A 221 -11.27 2.35 -24.65
CA GLY A 221 -11.80 1.40 -23.68
C GLY A 221 -13.09 0.71 -24.10
N ARG A 222 -13.41 0.69 -25.39
CA ARG A 222 -14.63 0.05 -25.89
C ARG A 222 -14.50 -1.46 -25.76
N SER A 223 -15.54 -2.10 -25.22
CA SER A 223 -15.67 -3.56 -25.19
C SER A 223 -15.85 -4.16 -26.59
N PHE A 224 -15.65 -5.47 -26.75
CA PHE A 224 -15.85 -6.20 -28.02
C PHE A 224 -17.17 -5.86 -28.72
N THR A 225 -18.31 -5.86 -28.02
CA THR A 225 -19.61 -5.51 -28.59
C THR A 225 -19.68 -4.06 -29.07
N SER A 226 -19.02 -3.14 -28.36
CA SER A 226 -18.97 -1.72 -28.71
C SER A 226 -18.03 -1.47 -29.89
N ILE A 227 -16.91 -2.20 -29.97
CA ILE A 227 -16.00 -2.22 -31.13
C ILE A 227 -16.74 -2.76 -32.35
N HIS A 228 -17.46 -3.87 -32.23
CA HIS A 228 -18.24 -4.44 -33.35
C HIS A 228 -19.30 -3.46 -33.87
N ARG A 229 -19.99 -2.74 -32.97
CA ARG A 229 -20.95 -1.69 -33.36
C ARG A 229 -20.25 -0.51 -34.04
N PHE A 230 -19.07 -0.12 -33.56
CA PHE A 230 -18.27 0.95 -34.15
C PHE A 230 -17.84 0.61 -35.59
N ILE A 231 -17.35 -0.61 -35.82
CA ILE A 231 -16.96 -1.14 -37.14
C ILE A 231 -18.13 -1.15 -38.09
N LYS A 232 -19.28 -1.69 -37.65
CA LYS A 232 -20.50 -1.70 -38.45
C LYS A 232 -20.94 -0.28 -38.84
N ARG A 233 -20.85 0.69 -37.92
CA ARG A 233 -21.17 2.10 -38.19
C ARG A 233 -20.18 2.75 -39.16
N LYS A 234 -18.91 2.40 -39.08
CA LYS A 234 -17.85 2.90 -39.96
C LYS A 234 -17.75 2.14 -41.29
N GLN A 235 -18.52 1.06 -41.45
CA GLN A 235 -18.51 0.18 -42.62
C GLN A 235 -17.13 -0.44 -42.88
N TYR A 236 -16.34 -0.67 -41.83
CA TYR A 236 -15.07 -1.39 -41.92
C TYR A 236 -15.32 -2.88 -42.20
N ASP A 237 -14.37 -3.54 -42.87
CA ASP A 237 -14.46 -4.96 -43.19
C ASP A 237 -14.45 -5.83 -41.91
N PRO A 238 -15.54 -6.55 -41.58
CA PRO A 238 -15.62 -7.35 -40.36
C PRO A 238 -14.59 -8.49 -40.31
N ALA A 239 -14.28 -9.12 -41.45
CA ALA A 239 -13.34 -10.24 -41.52
C ALA A 239 -11.91 -9.77 -41.29
N MET A 240 -11.57 -8.60 -41.83
CA MET A 240 -10.28 -7.94 -41.61
C MET A 240 -10.09 -7.52 -40.16
N HIS A 241 -11.12 -6.95 -39.54
CA HIS A 241 -11.04 -6.59 -38.12
C HIS A 241 -10.85 -7.81 -37.23
N TYR A 242 -11.62 -8.87 -37.48
CA TYR A 242 -11.49 -10.12 -36.73
C TYR A 242 -10.08 -10.73 -36.86
N ALA A 243 -9.50 -10.69 -38.05
CA ALA A 243 -8.14 -11.12 -38.31
C ALA A 243 -7.10 -10.34 -37.47
N VAL A 244 -7.19 -9.00 -37.46
CA VAL A 244 -6.29 -8.15 -36.67
C VAL A 244 -6.47 -8.38 -35.17
N MET A 245 -7.71 -8.53 -34.70
CA MET A 245 -8.03 -8.82 -33.29
C MET A 245 -7.34 -10.09 -32.80
N ILE A 246 -7.47 -11.20 -33.55
CA ILE A 246 -6.81 -12.46 -33.19
C ILE A 246 -5.31 -12.26 -33.15
N TYR A 247 -4.74 -11.55 -34.13
CA TYR A 247 -3.31 -11.34 -34.20
C TYR A 247 -2.78 -10.54 -33.00
N VAL A 248 -3.46 -9.46 -32.60
CA VAL A 248 -3.14 -8.68 -31.38
C VAL A 248 -3.24 -9.55 -30.12
N ALA A 249 -4.29 -10.37 -30.02
CA ALA A 249 -4.43 -11.30 -28.91
C ALA A 249 -3.29 -12.34 -28.88
N MET A 250 -2.87 -12.88 -30.03
CA MET A 250 -1.72 -13.79 -30.14
C MET A 250 -0.42 -13.14 -29.68
N LEU A 251 -0.15 -11.89 -30.09
CA LEU A 251 1.03 -11.15 -29.65
C LEU A 251 1.01 -10.88 -28.13
N THR A 252 -0.17 -10.58 -27.59
CA THR A 252 -0.35 -10.42 -26.15
C THR A 252 -0.12 -11.74 -25.40
N ILE A 253 -0.61 -12.87 -25.93
CA ILE A 253 -0.35 -14.20 -25.39
C ILE A 253 1.14 -14.50 -25.39
N GLN A 254 1.86 -14.18 -26.48
CA GLN A 254 3.32 -14.34 -26.53
C GLN A 254 4.02 -13.49 -25.47
N TYR A 255 3.56 -12.26 -25.26
CA TYR A 255 4.07 -11.40 -24.20
C TYR A 255 3.91 -12.04 -22.81
N VAL A 256 2.69 -12.52 -22.49
CA VAL A 256 2.42 -13.20 -21.22
C VAL A 256 3.24 -14.49 -21.07
N ARG A 257 3.46 -15.24 -22.15
CA ARG A 257 4.16 -16.54 -22.10
C ARG A 257 5.68 -16.44 -22.09
N PHE A 258 6.24 -15.42 -22.72
CA PHE A 258 7.68 -15.34 -22.94
C PHE A 258 8.30 -14.14 -22.25
N VAL A 259 7.58 -13.03 -22.09
CA VAL A 259 8.14 -11.85 -21.42
C VAL A 259 7.88 -11.91 -19.93
N LEU A 260 6.66 -12.22 -19.47
CA LEU A 260 6.37 -12.25 -18.02
C LEU A 260 7.16 -13.31 -17.23
N PRO A 261 7.40 -14.54 -17.71
CA PRO A 261 8.29 -15.50 -17.04
C PRO A 261 9.75 -15.04 -16.94
N LEU A 262 10.20 -14.19 -17.88
CA LEU A 262 11.49 -13.52 -17.76
C LEU A 262 11.46 -12.42 -16.70
N ARG A 263 10.26 -11.90 -16.38
CA ARG A 263 10.03 -10.91 -15.34
C ARG A 263 9.91 -11.48 -13.94
N ASP A 264 9.24 -12.61 -13.80
CA ASP A 264 9.01 -13.30 -12.55
C ASP A 264 9.14 -14.81 -12.78
N ARG A 265 10.13 -15.40 -12.13
CA ARG A 265 10.44 -16.83 -12.26
C ARG A 265 9.38 -17.74 -11.65
N ARG A 266 8.46 -17.19 -10.85
CA ARG A 266 7.29 -17.90 -10.34
C ARG A 266 6.25 -18.14 -11.43
N ILE A 267 6.26 -17.34 -12.50
CA ILE A 267 5.41 -17.56 -13.67
C ILE A 267 6.10 -18.59 -14.57
N LEU A 268 5.55 -19.81 -14.62
CA LEU A 268 6.12 -20.90 -15.41
C LEU A 268 5.84 -20.74 -16.92
N PRO A 269 6.86 -20.84 -17.81
CA PRO A 269 6.65 -20.82 -19.25
C PRO A 269 5.72 -21.98 -19.69
N GLY A 270 4.55 -21.63 -20.20
CA GLY A 270 3.56 -22.61 -20.69
C GLY A 270 2.60 -23.19 -19.65
N GLY A 271 2.65 -22.75 -18.39
CA GLY A 271 1.70 -23.14 -17.33
C GLY A 271 0.33 -22.45 -17.40
N VAL A 272 0.10 -21.61 -18.41
CA VAL A 272 -1.12 -20.80 -18.57
C VAL A 272 -1.79 -21.12 -19.89
N PHE A 273 -3.11 -21.31 -19.88
CA PHE A 273 -3.91 -21.45 -21.11
C PHE A 273 -4.64 -20.15 -21.47
N PHE A 274 -5.01 -20.02 -22.74
CA PHE A 274 -5.68 -18.82 -23.24
C PHE A 274 -6.87 -19.19 -24.10
N THR A 275 -7.91 -18.38 -24.03
CA THR A 275 -9.09 -18.51 -24.88
C THR A 275 -9.36 -17.24 -25.68
N ILE A 276 -9.84 -17.39 -26.91
CA ILE A 276 -10.27 -16.28 -27.79
C ILE A 276 -11.59 -16.67 -28.45
N ASN A 277 -12.50 -15.72 -28.54
CA ASN A 277 -13.79 -15.86 -29.22
C ASN A 277 -13.66 -16.12 -30.73
N LEU A 278 -14.30 -17.20 -31.21
CA LEU A 278 -14.48 -17.51 -32.62
C LEU A 278 -15.81 -16.97 -33.13
N ALA A 279 -15.73 -15.93 -33.97
CA ALA A 279 -16.93 -15.31 -34.51
C ALA A 279 -17.66 -16.27 -35.47
N PRO A 280 -18.98 -16.46 -35.35
CA PRO A 280 -19.73 -17.48 -36.11
C PRO A 280 -19.70 -17.20 -37.62
N TYR A 281 -19.72 -15.93 -38.04
CA TYR A 281 -19.65 -15.54 -39.46
C TYR A 281 -18.29 -15.83 -40.13
N MET A 282 -17.25 -16.09 -39.33
CA MET A 282 -15.93 -16.43 -39.86
C MET A 282 -15.80 -17.92 -40.20
N VAL A 283 -16.65 -18.78 -39.63
CA VAL A 283 -16.68 -20.20 -39.95
C VAL A 283 -17.10 -20.37 -41.41
N GLY A 284 -16.21 -20.97 -42.21
CA GLY A 284 -16.37 -21.07 -43.66
C GLY A 284 -15.85 -19.89 -44.48
N HIS A 285 -15.50 -18.77 -43.83
CA HIS A 285 -14.96 -17.62 -44.54
C HIS A 285 -13.52 -17.91 -44.99
N PRO A 286 -13.13 -17.64 -46.26
CA PRO A 286 -11.78 -17.95 -46.78
C PRO A 286 -10.65 -17.35 -45.93
N MET A 287 -10.84 -16.11 -45.46
CA MET A 287 -9.90 -15.38 -44.60
C MET A 287 -9.54 -16.12 -43.31
N LEU A 288 -10.46 -16.93 -42.74
CA LEU A 288 -10.20 -17.64 -41.49
C LEU A 288 -8.98 -18.56 -41.63
N SER A 289 -8.88 -19.30 -42.73
CA SER A 289 -7.75 -20.20 -42.98
C SER A 289 -6.44 -19.45 -43.19
N GLU A 290 -6.48 -18.27 -43.80
CA GLU A 290 -5.29 -17.45 -44.06
C GLU A 290 -4.74 -16.83 -42.77
N VAL A 291 -5.63 -16.27 -41.94
CA VAL A 291 -5.29 -15.74 -40.61
C VAL A 291 -4.65 -16.82 -39.76
N PHE A 292 -5.29 -17.99 -39.67
CA PHE A 292 -4.79 -19.05 -38.81
C PHE A 292 -3.51 -19.71 -39.33
N ARG A 293 -3.27 -19.69 -40.65
CA ARG A 293 -1.98 -20.04 -41.23
C ARG A 293 -0.89 -19.04 -40.83
N ALA A 294 -1.20 -17.75 -40.86
CA ALA A 294 -0.27 -16.69 -40.50
C ALA A 294 0.06 -16.68 -38.99
N ILE A 295 -0.90 -16.98 -38.10
CA ILE A 295 -0.65 -17.02 -36.66
C ILE A 295 -0.20 -18.38 -36.13
N LYS A 296 -0.20 -19.45 -36.95
CA LYS A 296 0.23 -20.78 -36.50
C LYS A 296 1.60 -20.79 -35.80
N PRO A 297 2.62 -20.02 -36.25
CA PRO A 297 3.90 -19.92 -35.53
C PRO A 297 3.81 -19.24 -34.15
N LEU A 298 2.78 -18.41 -33.95
CA LEU A 298 2.48 -17.70 -32.71
C LEU A 298 1.62 -18.52 -31.74
N ALA A 299 0.93 -19.55 -32.20
CA ALA A 299 -0.11 -20.18 -31.40
C ALA A 299 0.48 -21.19 -30.40
N PRO A 300 0.19 -21.08 -29.08
CA PRO A 300 0.51 -22.10 -28.09
C PRO A 300 -0.21 -23.43 -28.36
N GLY A 301 0.35 -24.55 -27.89
CA GLY A 301 -0.43 -25.80 -27.74
C GLY A 301 -1.53 -25.75 -26.66
N ASN A 302 -1.52 -24.71 -25.81
CA ASN A 302 -2.45 -24.47 -24.71
C ASN A 302 -3.40 -23.30 -25.01
N PHE A 303 -3.78 -23.12 -26.28
CA PHE A 303 -4.70 -22.10 -26.74
C PHE A 303 -6.00 -22.73 -27.28
N LEU A 304 -7.15 -22.14 -26.96
CA LEU A 304 -8.47 -22.61 -27.35
C LEU A 304 -9.29 -21.51 -28.06
N LEU A 305 -10.11 -21.92 -29.02
CA LEU A 305 -11.09 -21.06 -29.67
C LEU A 305 -12.47 -21.31 -29.08
N GLU A 306 -13.14 -20.25 -28.63
CA GLU A 306 -14.47 -20.30 -28.05
C GLU A 306 -15.52 -20.25 -29.17
N VAL A 307 -16.25 -21.34 -29.36
CA VAL A 307 -17.29 -21.47 -30.37
C VAL A 307 -18.55 -20.79 -29.85
N SER A 308 -18.98 -19.75 -30.55
CA SER A 308 -20.19 -19.00 -30.22
C SER A 308 -21.45 -19.88 -30.26
N GLU A 309 -22.36 -19.59 -29.32
CA GLU A 309 -23.73 -20.07 -29.22
C GLU A 309 -24.56 -19.86 -30.51
N LYS A 310 -24.18 -18.88 -31.33
CA LYS A 310 -24.83 -18.52 -32.59
C LYS A 310 -24.37 -19.35 -33.80
N LEU A 311 -23.52 -20.36 -33.61
CA LEU A 311 -23.12 -21.24 -34.71
C LEU A 311 -24.34 -22.01 -35.26
N MET A 312 -24.55 -21.93 -36.57
CA MET A 312 -25.62 -22.66 -37.25
C MET A 312 -25.18 -24.09 -37.60
N GLY A 313 -26.13 -25.03 -37.61
CA GLY A 313 -25.85 -26.47 -37.85
C GLY A 313 -25.18 -26.78 -39.17
N ASP A 314 -25.47 -26.02 -40.23
CA ASP A 314 -24.85 -26.15 -41.55
C ASP A 314 -23.36 -25.76 -41.57
N LYS A 315 -22.87 -25.05 -40.55
CA LYS A 315 -21.48 -24.61 -40.40
C LYS A 315 -20.61 -25.54 -39.56
N VAL A 316 -21.19 -26.58 -38.96
CA VAL A 316 -20.46 -27.53 -38.11
C VAL A 316 -19.38 -28.28 -38.90
N ASP A 317 -19.71 -28.80 -40.08
CA ASP A 317 -18.74 -29.54 -40.91
C ASP A 317 -17.57 -28.65 -41.36
N GLU A 318 -17.83 -27.36 -41.62
CA GLU A 318 -16.80 -26.39 -41.97
C GLU A 318 -15.87 -26.10 -40.79
N LEU A 319 -16.43 -25.98 -39.58
CA LEU A 319 -15.65 -25.83 -38.35
C LEU A 319 -14.76 -27.04 -38.06
N LEU A 320 -15.30 -28.25 -38.19
CA LEU A 320 -14.55 -29.49 -37.95
C LEU A 320 -13.43 -29.68 -38.96
N ARG A 321 -13.68 -29.43 -40.26
CA ARG A 321 -12.61 -29.43 -41.28
C ARG A 321 -11.52 -28.42 -40.98
N PHE A 322 -11.90 -27.23 -40.51
CA PHE A 322 -10.95 -26.20 -40.08
C PHE A 322 -10.15 -26.66 -38.86
N GLN A 323 -10.80 -27.28 -37.86
CA GLN A 323 -10.13 -27.84 -36.69
C GLN A 323 -9.10 -28.89 -37.09
N ASP A 324 -9.46 -29.84 -37.95
CA ASP A 324 -8.59 -30.91 -38.42
C ASP A 324 -7.40 -30.37 -39.24
N ALA A 325 -7.63 -29.36 -40.09
CA ALA A 325 -6.60 -28.77 -40.93
C ALA A 325 -5.50 -28.04 -40.12
N PHE A 326 -5.88 -27.41 -39.00
CA PHE A 326 -4.97 -26.55 -38.24
C PHE A 326 -4.58 -27.09 -36.86
N GLY A 327 -5.32 -28.05 -36.32
CA GLY A 327 -5.03 -28.72 -35.04
C GLY A 327 -5.39 -27.92 -33.80
N PHE A 328 -6.32 -26.95 -33.89
CA PHE A 328 -6.71 -26.11 -32.75
C PHE A 328 -7.69 -26.81 -31.80
N LYS A 329 -7.62 -26.43 -30.52
CA LYS A 329 -8.58 -26.87 -29.51
C LYS A 329 -9.78 -25.95 -29.51
N LEU A 330 -10.98 -26.50 -29.37
CA LEU A 330 -12.23 -25.75 -29.29
C LEU A 330 -12.75 -25.75 -27.85
N ALA A 331 -13.37 -24.65 -27.43
CA ALA A 331 -14.20 -24.57 -26.23
C ALA A 331 -15.63 -24.22 -26.66
N LEU A 332 -16.65 -24.81 -26.04
CA LEU A 332 -18.04 -24.41 -26.28
C LEU A 332 -18.41 -23.27 -25.34
N ASP A 333 -18.74 -22.12 -25.91
CA ASP A 333 -19.17 -20.95 -25.14
C ASP A 333 -20.69 -20.96 -24.95
N ASP A 334 -21.18 -20.32 -23.89
CA ASP A 334 -22.60 -20.18 -23.56
C ASP A 334 -23.40 -21.49 -23.85
N LEU A 335 -22.94 -22.61 -23.30
CA LEU A 335 -23.46 -23.95 -23.63
C LEU A 335 -24.98 -24.10 -23.37
N ASP A 336 -25.55 -23.22 -22.55
CA ASP A 336 -26.97 -23.14 -22.26
C ASP A 336 -27.81 -22.48 -23.35
N GLU A 337 -27.20 -21.68 -24.24
CA GLU A 337 -27.85 -21.02 -25.38
C GLU A 337 -27.54 -21.73 -26.72
N LEU A 338 -26.59 -22.67 -26.75
CA LEU A 338 -26.20 -23.42 -27.96
C LEU A 338 -27.29 -24.39 -28.44
N ASP A 339 -27.52 -24.45 -29.76
CA ASP A 339 -28.47 -25.40 -30.37
C ASP A 339 -28.14 -26.86 -29.99
N PRO A 340 -29.11 -27.67 -29.53
CA PRO A 340 -28.87 -29.05 -29.09
C PRO A 340 -28.27 -29.97 -30.18
N GLY A 341 -28.61 -29.74 -31.45
CA GLY A 341 -28.06 -30.49 -32.57
C GLY A 341 -26.60 -30.14 -32.81
N VAL A 342 -26.27 -28.84 -32.79
CA VAL A 342 -24.89 -28.33 -32.88
C VAL A 342 -24.05 -28.83 -31.70
N ARG A 343 -24.58 -28.74 -30.48
CA ARG A 343 -23.93 -29.24 -29.26
C ARG A 343 -23.53 -30.70 -29.42
N ARG A 344 -24.50 -31.57 -29.76
CA ARG A 344 -24.24 -33.02 -29.91
C ARG A 344 -23.19 -33.31 -30.98
N ALA A 345 -23.15 -32.54 -32.06
CA ALA A 345 -22.16 -32.72 -33.11
C ALA A 345 -20.73 -32.30 -32.69
N LEU A 346 -20.60 -31.39 -31.73
CA LEU A 346 -19.30 -30.86 -31.27
C LEU A 346 -18.78 -31.49 -29.97
N GLU A 347 -19.62 -32.22 -29.22
CA GLU A 347 -19.27 -32.81 -27.91
C GLU A 347 -17.97 -33.64 -27.91
N SER A 348 -17.70 -34.42 -28.96
CA SER A 348 -16.47 -35.22 -29.09
C SER A 348 -15.24 -34.42 -29.51
N HIS A 349 -15.43 -33.18 -29.98
CA HIS A 349 -14.41 -32.37 -30.65
C HIS A 349 -13.89 -31.19 -29.80
N VAL A 350 -14.47 -30.96 -28.62
CA VAL A 350 -14.18 -29.78 -27.78
C VAL A 350 -13.34 -30.13 -26.56
N ALA A 351 -12.32 -29.32 -26.28
CA ALA A 351 -11.43 -29.50 -25.15
C ALA A 351 -12.02 -29.01 -23.82
N MET A 352 -12.97 -28.07 -23.84
CA MET A 352 -13.51 -27.39 -22.66
C MET A 352 -14.96 -26.93 -22.90
N THR A 353 -15.74 -26.76 -21.84
CA THR A 353 -17.06 -26.10 -21.89
C THR A 353 -17.11 -24.87 -21.00
N LYS A 354 -17.90 -23.85 -21.37
CA LYS A 354 -18.16 -22.67 -20.56
C LYS A 354 -19.67 -22.51 -20.34
N VAL A 355 -20.06 -22.07 -19.14
CA VAL A 355 -21.44 -21.75 -18.79
C VAL A 355 -21.60 -20.25 -18.69
N GLY A 356 -22.54 -19.70 -19.44
CA GLY A 356 -22.66 -18.26 -19.64
C GLY A 356 -23.00 -17.47 -18.38
N PHE A 357 -22.57 -16.21 -18.36
CA PHE A 357 -22.74 -15.28 -17.24
C PHE A 357 -24.15 -15.30 -16.61
N ARG A 358 -25.21 -15.21 -17.43
CA ARG A 358 -26.59 -15.13 -16.92
C ARG A 358 -27.04 -16.43 -16.27
N LYS A 359 -26.73 -17.55 -16.90
CA LYS A 359 -27.13 -18.88 -16.43
C LYS A 359 -26.38 -19.26 -15.16
N SER A 360 -25.09 -18.98 -15.14
CA SER A 360 -24.24 -19.16 -13.96
C SER A 360 -24.77 -18.36 -12.78
N ARG A 361 -25.13 -17.07 -12.93
CA ARG A 361 -25.78 -16.31 -11.85
C ARG A 361 -27.12 -16.89 -11.42
N GLN A 362 -27.95 -17.34 -12.37
CA GLN A 362 -29.24 -17.95 -12.05
C GLN A 362 -29.07 -19.22 -11.20
N LEU A 363 -28.13 -20.09 -11.56
CA LEU A 363 -27.88 -21.34 -10.85
C LEU A 363 -27.19 -21.10 -9.50
N LEU A 364 -26.21 -20.19 -9.45
CA LEU A 364 -25.53 -19.82 -8.20
C LEU A 364 -26.45 -19.09 -7.22
N ALA A 365 -27.51 -18.42 -7.69
CA ALA A 365 -28.55 -17.86 -6.82
C ALA A 365 -29.34 -18.95 -6.06
N LEU A 366 -29.33 -20.20 -6.54
CA LEU A 366 -29.96 -21.34 -5.85
C LEU A 366 -29.06 -21.95 -4.77
N ARG A 367 -27.80 -21.52 -4.61
CA ARG A 367 -26.83 -22.09 -3.66
C ARG A 367 -27.34 -22.16 -2.23
N ASP A 368 -28.07 -21.14 -1.80
CA ASP A 368 -28.54 -20.98 -0.42
C ASP A 368 -29.92 -21.61 -0.19
N THR A 369 -30.65 -21.95 -1.27
CA THR A 369 -32.06 -22.36 -1.23
C THR A 369 -32.26 -23.81 -1.66
N ASP A 370 -31.57 -24.23 -2.72
CA ASP A 370 -31.53 -25.60 -3.24
C ASP A 370 -30.13 -25.87 -3.83
N PRO A 371 -29.12 -26.09 -2.97
CA PRO A 371 -27.74 -26.34 -3.40
C PRO A 371 -27.64 -27.56 -4.31
N GLU A 372 -28.47 -28.57 -4.12
CA GLU A 372 -28.49 -29.72 -5.01
C GLU A 372 -29.03 -29.38 -6.40
N ALA A 373 -30.08 -28.55 -6.51
CA ALA A 373 -30.55 -28.09 -7.82
C ALA A 373 -29.53 -27.19 -8.51
N ALA A 374 -28.83 -26.34 -7.76
CA ALA A 374 -27.71 -25.55 -8.29
C ALA A 374 -26.63 -26.48 -8.89
N MET A 375 -26.20 -27.50 -8.13
CA MET A 375 -25.18 -28.45 -8.57
C MET A 375 -25.66 -29.36 -9.70
N ARG A 376 -26.90 -29.87 -9.65
CA ARG A 376 -27.50 -30.62 -10.76
C ARG A 376 -27.58 -29.79 -12.03
N GLY A 377 -27.98 -28.52 -11.91
CA GLY A 377 -28.02 -27.56 -13.01
C GLY A 377 -26.65 -27.35 -13.63
N LEU A 378 -25.63 -27.07 -12.83
CA LEU A 378 -24.25 -26.88 -13.31
C LEU A 378 -23.69 -28.17 -13.94
N ARG A 379 -23.92 -29.33 -13.32
CA ARG A 379 -23.49 -30.64 -13.85
C ARG A 379 -24.12 -30.99 -15.19
N SER A 380 -25.29 -30.44 -15.53
CA SER A 380 -25.92 -30.66 -16.84
C SER A 380 -25.13 -30.07 -18.02
N PHE A 381 -24.21 -29.15 -17.74
CA PHE A 381 -23.29 -28.53 -18.71
C PHE A 381 -21.91 -29.19 -18.73
N LYS A 382 -21.67 -30.17 -17.86
CA LYS A 382 -20.38 -30.85 -17.74
C LYS A 382 -20.28 -31.99 -18.75
N LEU A 383 -19.25 -31.95 -19.60
CA LEU A 383 -18.91 -33.09 -20.45
C LEU A 383 -17.97 -34.07 -19.72
N PRO A 384 -18.13 -35.40 -19.90
CA PRO A 384 -17.22 -36.39 -19.31
C PRO A 384 -15.77 -36.16 -19.73
N GLY A 385 -14.86 -36.12 -18.75
CA GLY A 385 -13.42 -35.99 -18.98
C GLY A 385 -12.92 -34.65 -19.53
N ARG A 386 -13.81 -33.66 -19.75
CA ARG A 386 -13.43 -32.30 -20.22
C ARG A 386 -13.59 -31.28 -19.10
N PRO A 387 -12.68 -30.30 -18.93
CA PRO A 387 -12.88 -29.27 -17.93
C PRO A 387 -14.05 -28.33 -18.24
N MET A 388 -14.58 -27.68 -17.21
CA MET A 388 -15.68 -26.72 -17.33
C MET A 388 -15.34 -25.40 -16.65
N VAL A 389 -15.63 -24.28 -17.32
CA VAL A 389 -15.53 -22.92 -16.80
C VAL A 389 -16.92 -22.40 -16.44
N ILE A 390 -17.05 -21.79 -15.27
CA ILE A 390 -18.26 -21.08 -14.84
C ILE A 390 -17.97 -19.58 -14.85
N GLU A 391 -18.74 -18.82 -15.63
CA GLU A 391 -18.66 -17.36 -15.63
C GLU A 391 -19.42 -16.72 -14.44
N ALA A 392 -19.21 -15.43 -14.21
CA ALA A 392 -19.88 -14.64 -13.16
C ALA A 392 -19.57 -15.08 -11.73
N VAL A 393 -18.40 -15.70 -11.51
CA VAL A 393 -17.94 -16.11 -10.19
C VAL A 393 -17.15 -14.96 -9.55
N ASP A 394 -17.85 -13.84 -9.31
CA ASP A 394 -17.23 -12.59 -8.83
C ASP A 394 -17.27 -12.46 -7.29
N GLU A 395 -18.00 -13.33 -6.58
CA GLU A 395 -18.18 -13.30 -5.11
C GLU A 395 -17.44 -14.46 -4.42
N ASP A 396 -16.75 -14.19 -3.30
CA ASP A 396 -16.07 -15.21 -2.47
C ASP A 396 -17.02 -16.34 -2.03
N LEU A 397 -18.30 -16.04 -1.80
CA LEU A 397 -19.33 -17.02 -1.43
C LEU A 397 -19.67 -18.01 -2.56
N SER A 398 -19.68 -17.56 -3.82
CA SER A 398 -19.91 -18.45 -4.97
C SER A 398 -18.72 -19.38 -5.20
N GLN A 399 -17.50 -18.89 -5.02
CA GLN A 399 -16.27 -19.69 -5.11
C GLN A 399 -16.24 -20.77 -4.02
N VAL A 400 -16.53 -20.40 -2.78
CA VAL A 400 -16.61 -21.35 -1.65
C VAL A 400 -17.71 -22.37 -1.86
N PHE A 401 -18.90 -21.96 -2.31
CA PHE A 401 -19.98 -22.90 -2.62
C PHE A 401 -19.57 -23.93 -3.66
N LEU A 402 -18.98 -23.48 -4.78
CA LEU A 402 -18.49 -24.38 -5.83
C LEU A 402 -17.36 -25.28 -5.33
N TYR A 403 -16.44 -24.74 -4.53
CA TYR A 403 -15.37 -25.49 -3.90
C TYR A 403 -15.90 -26.61 -2.98
N GLU A 404 -16.87 -26.32 -2.11
CA GLU A 404 -17.38 -27.30 -1.14
C GLU A 404 -18.31 -28.36 -1.74
N ASN A 405 -18.99 -28.04 -2.86
CA ASN A 405 -20.08 -28.87 -3.40
C ASN A 405 -19.74 -29.53 -4.74
N TRP A 406 -18.64 -29.13 -5.38
CA TRP A 406 -18.16 -29.80 -6.60
C TRP A 406 -17.40 -31.06 -6.25
N ASP A 407 -18.00 -32.20 -6.55
CA ASP A 407 -17.39 -33.49 -6.30
C ASP A 407 -16.24 -33.73 -7.31
N PRO A 408 -14.99 -33.96 -6.85
CA PRO A 408 -13.83 -34.14 -7.71
C PRO A 408 -13.98 -35.24 -8.76
N GLN A 409 -14.87 -36.21 -8.56
CA GLN A 409 -15.14 -37.26 -9.57
C GLN A 409 -15.66 -36.71 -10.90
N TRP A 410 -16.25 -35.50 -10.89
CA TRP A 410 -16.72 -34.82 -12.09
C TRP A 410 -15.59 -34.14 -12.87
N GLY A 411 -14.36 -34.15 -12.34
CA GLY A 411 -13.17 -33.60 -12.96
C GLY A 411 -12.99 -32.11 -12.70
N GLU A 412 -12.19 -31.49 -13.56
CA GLU A 412 -11.72 -30.12 -13.38
C GLU A 412 -12.84 -29.07 -13.53
N LEU A 413 -12.82 -28.09 -12.63
CA LEU A 413 -13.72 -26.93 -12.61
C LEU A 413 -12.91 -25.66 -12.52
N TYR A 414 -13.25 -24.68 -13.35
CA TYR A 414 -12.64 -23.37 -13.39
C TYR A 414 -13.69 -22.27 -13.15
N ALA A 415 -13.28 -21.18 -12.52
CA ALA A 415 -14.05 -19.96 -12.34
C ALA A 415 -13.47 -18.84 -13.19
N GLN A 416 -14.35 -18.07 -13.83
CA GLN A 416 -13.99 -16.88 -14.57
C GLN A 416 -14.88 -15.72 -14.11
N GLY A 417 -14.28 -14.54 -13.94
CA GLY A 417 -14.98 -13.35 -13.48
C GLY A 417 -14.28 -12.07 -13.89
N ARG A 418 -15.07 -11.01 -14.10
CA ARG A 418 -14.59 -9.69 -14.52
C ARG A 418 -13.91 -8.94 -13.37
N ASP A 419 -14.31 -9.25 -12.14
CA ASP A 419 -13.73 -8.67 -10.91
C ASP A 419 -12.87 -9.70 -10.16
N LEU A 420 -12.61 -10.86 -10.77
CA LEU A 420 -11.75 -11.88 -10.21
C LEU A 420 -10.32 -11.34 -10.15
N SER A 421 -9.75 -11.22 -8.95
CA SER A 421 -8.34 -10.81 -8.81
C SER A 421 -7.45 -11.77 -9.62
N PRO A 422 -6.47 -11.25 -10.39
CA PRO A 422 -5.59 -12.08 -11.20
C PRO A 422 -4.60 -12.86 -10.32
N GLY A 423 -4.60 -12.62 -9.00
CA GLY A 423 -3.78 -13.30 -8.02
C GLY A 423 -2.36 -12.74 -7.96
N PRO A 424 -1.62 -13.04 -6.88
CA PRO A 424 -0.36 -12.38 -6.54
C PRO A 424 0.73 -12.54 -7.60
N LEU A 425 0.66 -13.58 -8.45
CA LEU A 425 1.59 -13.80 -9.56
C LEU A 425 1.44 -12.78 -10.70
N TYR A 426 0.21 -12.35 -11.00
CA TYR A 426 -0.08 -11.52 -12.17
C TYR A 426 -0.49 -10.09 -11.81
N GLU A 427 -0.92 -9.85 -10.57
CA GLU A 427 -1.31 -8.54 -10.04
C GLU A 427 -0.26 -7.42 -10.22
N PRO A 428 1.06 -7.66 -10.13
CA PRO A 428 2.06 -6.64 -10.40
C PRO A 428 2.17 -6.21 -11.88
N TYR A 429 1.61 -7.00 -12.81
CA TYR A 429 1.75 -6.80 -14.26
C TYR A 429 0.44 -6.41 -14.94
N LEU A 430 -0.66 -6.44 -14.19
CA LEU A 430 -2.01 -6.24 -14.69
C LEU A 430 -2.66 -5.06 -13.97
N GLN A 431 -3.21 -4.16 -14.76
CA GLN A 431 -3.92 -2.98 -14.28
C GLN A 431 -5.43 -3.15 -14.44
N PRO A 432 -6.23 -2.93 -13.38
CA PRO A 432 -7.67 -3.14 -13.44
C PRO A 432 -8.33 -2.03 -14.27
N LEU A 433 -9.19 -2.38 -15.23
CA LEU A 433 -9.84 -1.41 -16.13
C LEU A 433 -10.85 -0.49 -15.42
N ASN A 434 -11.34 -0.90 -14.24
CA ASN A 434 -12.28 -0.09 -13.44
C ASN A 434 -11.66 1.23 -12.95
N GLN A 435 -10.33 1.30 -12.80
CA GLN A 435 -9.61 2.52 -12.42
C GLN A 435 -9.68 3.61 -13.50
N TYR A 436 -10.00 3.23 -14.74
CA TYR A 436 -10.18 4.12 -15.88
C TYR A 436 -11.66 4.43 -16.18
N HIS A 437 -12.56 4.14 -15.24
CA HIS A 437 -14.02 4.31 -15.39
C HIS A 437 -14.64 3.49 -16.54
N ILE A 438 -13.98 2.42 -16.98
CA ILE A 438 -14.49 1.54 -18.03
C ILE A 438 -15.42 0.50 -17.41
N ARG A 439 -16.69 0.52 -17.81
CA ARG A 439 -17.70 -0.44 -17.34
C ARG A 439 -17.43 -1.82 -17.94
N GLY A 440 -17.37 -2.85 -17.10
CA GLY A 440 -17.25 -4.25 -17.52
C GLY A 440 -16.03 -5.01 -16.99
N GLY A 441 -15.28 -4.45 -16.03
CA GLY A 441 -14.18 -5.12 -15.31
C GLY A 441 -13.05 -5.69 -16.20
N GLY A 442 -12.14 -6.46 -15.61
CA GLY A 442 -10.98 -7.11 -16.22
C GLY A 442 -9.70 -6.25 -16.22
N PHE A 443 -8.66 -6.76 -16.88
CA PHE A 443 -7.30 -6.22 -16.75
C PHE A 443 -6.68 -5.89 -18.11
N VAL A 444 -5.74 -4.96 -18.11
CA VAL A 444 -4.79 -4.75 -19.21
C VAL A 444 -3.37 -4.97 -18.71
N LEU A 445 -2.47 -5.34 -19.61
CA LEU A 445 -1.04 -5.33 -19.28
C LEU A 445 -0.62 -3.91 -18.94
N ALA A 446 -0.06 -3.73 -17.74
CA ALA A 446 0.43 -2.46 -17.26
C ALA A 446 1.61 -1.99 -18.12
N ALA A 447 1.43 -0.89 -18.85
CA ALA A 447 2.51 -0.15 -19.46
C ALA A 447 3.00 0.92 -18.48
N ASP A 448 3.68 0.52 -17.40
CA ASP A 448 4.43 1.50 -16.62
C ASP A 448 5.59 2.04 -17.47
N GLU A 449 5.87 3.33 -17.29
CA GLU A 449 6.81 4.21 -18.00
C GLU A 449 8.14 3.58 -18.47
N LYS A 450 8.87 4.28 -19.36
CA LYS A 450 10.21 4.00 -19.94
C LYS A 450 11.06 2.89 -19.26
N ARG A 451 11.15 2.84 -17.93
CA ARG A 451 11.70 1.74 -17.09
C ARG A 451 11.31 0.32 -17.52
N THR A 452 10.05 0.08 -17.83
CA THR A 452 9.49 -1.25 -18.16
C THR A 452 10.07 -1.80 -19.47
N LEU A 453 10.31 -0.91 -20.45
CA LEU A 453 10.91 -1.25 -21.74
C LEU A 453 12.43 -1.48 -21.63
N HIS A 454 13.16 -0.68 -20.84
CA HIS A 454 14.59 -0.91 -20.60
C HIS A 454 14.87 -2.28 -19.95
N ARG A 455 13.99 -2.71 -19.02
CA ARG A 455 14.08 -4.00 -18.34
C ARG A 455 13.85 -5.19 -19.29
N ASP A 456 12.87 -5.08 -20.19
CA ASP A 456 12.59 -6.12 -21.19
C ASP A 456 13.69 -6.20 -22.26
N LEU A 457 14.23 -5.05 -22.64
CA LEU A 457 15.28 -4.93 -23.65
C LEU A 457 16.62 -5.49 -23.15
N PHE A 458 16.91 -5.35 -21.85
CA PHE A 458 18.05 -5.99 -21.20
C PHE A 458 17.86 -7.50 -21.00
N ARG A 459 16.64 -7.95 -20.66
CA ARG A 459 16.30 -9.39 -20.55
C ARG A 459 16.41 -10.11 -21.88
N ALA A 460 16.02 -9.47 -22.98
CA ALA A 460 16.20 -9.97 -24.34
C ALA A 460 17.67 -10.26 -24.67
N LEU A 461 18.55 -9.31 -24.33
CA LEU A 461 20.00 -9.42 -24.53
C LEU A 461 20.63 -10.54 -23.68
N CYS A 462 20.11 -10.78 -22.48
CA CYS A 462 20.62 -11.81 -21.58
C CYS A 462 20.12 -13.23 -21.92
N CYS A 463 19.04 -13.35 -22.69
CA CYS A 463 18.42 -14.64 -23.06
C CYS A 463 18.75 -15.10 -24.50
N GLY A 464 19.68 -14.44 -25.19
CA GLY A 464 20.07 -14.81 -26.55
C GLY A 464 19.04 -14.45 -27.62
N MET A 465 18.20 -13.44 -27.39
CA MET A 465 17.39 -12.82 -28.44
C MET A 465 18.20 -11.72 -29.14
N ASP A 466 18.03 -11.60 -30.46
CA ASP A 466 18.61 -10.52 -31.25
C ASP A 466 17.70 -9.29 -31.21
N ILE A 467 18.27 -8.12 -30.91
CA ILE A 467 17.57 -6.85 -31.03
C ILE A 467 17.64 -6.41 -32.49
N LEU A 468 16.48 -6.26 -33.13
CA LEU A 468 16.38 -5.85 -34.52
C LEU A 468 16.58 -4.34 -34.72
N GLY A 469 16.24 -3.54 -33.70
CA GLY A 469 16.44 -2.10 -33.67
C GLY A 469 15.75 -1.43 -32.47
N CYS A 470 16.22 -0.24 -32.09
CA CYS A 470 15.60 0.61 -31.07
C CYS A 470 15.64 2.07 -31.52
N ARG A 471 14.52 2.80 -31.43
CA ARG A 471 14.43 4.22 -31.78
C ARG A 471 13.62 4.96 -30.73
N GLU A 472 14.19 6.06 -30.24
CA GLU A 472 13.49 7.04 -29.42
C GLU A 472 12.93 8.15 -30.30
N THR A 473 11.68 8.54 -30.06
CA THR A 473 11.00 9.66 -30.72
C THR A 473 10.37 10.56 -29.66
N ASP A 474 10.03 11.79 -30.03
CA ASP A 474 9.32 12.74 -29.15
C ASP A 474 7.95 12.21 -28.68
N GLN A 475 7.46 11.15 -29.31
CA GLN A 475 6.17 10.52 -29.03
C GLN A 475 6.29 9.23 -28.22
N GLY A 476 7.50 8.69 -28.02
CA GLY A 476 7.71 7.42 -27.31
C GLY A 476 8.97 6.64 -27.70
N LEU A 477 9.26 5.56 -26.97
CA LEU A 477 10.38 4.65 -27.22
C LEU A 477 9.90 3.35 -27.90
N HIS A 478 10.52 2.99 -29.02
CA HIS A 478 10.18 1.83 -29.85
C HIS A 478 11.37 0.84 -29.91
N ALA A 479 11.13 -0.44 -29.64
CA ALA A 479 12.18 -1.47 -29.74
C ALA A 479 11.68 -2.81 -30.30
N GLY A 480 12.39 -3.37 -31.28
CA GLY A 480 12.10 -4.64 -31.93
C GLY A 480 13.01 -5.80 -31.48
N PHE A 481 12.43 -6.97 -31.26
CA PHE A 481 13.09 -8.18 -30.73
C PHE A 481 12.87 -9.40 -31.64
N ALA A 482 13.85 -10.30 -31.76
CA ALA A 482 13.73 -11.59 -32.46
C ALA A 482 14.47 -12.72 -31.72
N PHE A 483 13.96 -13.96 -31.77
CA PHE A 483 14.64 -15.13 -31.21
C PHE A 483 15.69 -15.71 -32.20
N ARG A 484 16.82 -16.19 -31.68
CA ARG A 484 17.93 -16.75 -32.49
C ARG A 484 17.62 -18.08 -33.20
N SER A 485 16.58 -18.83 -32.80
CA SER A 485 16.20 -20.07 -33.48
C SER A 485 14.95 -19.85 -34.34
N ALA A 486 15.08 -20.17 -35.63
CA ALA A 486 14.07 -19.99 -36.66
C ALA A 486 12.70 -20.59 -36.29
N ALA A 487 11.70 -19.70 -36.13
CA ALA A 487 10.25 -19.89 -36.34
C ALA A 487 9.40 -18.93 -35.46
N ALA A 488 9.97 -18.25 -34.46
CA ALA A 488 9.22 -17.30 -33.63
C ALA A 488 9.28 -15.87 -34.21
N PRO A 489 8.17 -15.13 -34.26
CA PRO A 489 8.13 -13.81 -34.90
C PRO A 489 8.75 -12.72 -34.05
N ALA A 490 9.19 -11.68 -34.75
CA ALA A 490 9.72 -10.49 -34.15
C ALA A 490 8.62 -9.61 -33.55
N PHE A 491 8.80 -9.12 -32.33
CA PHE A 491 7.83 -8.24 -31.66
C PHE A 491 8.45 -6.87 -31.37
N THR A 492 7.65 -5.81 -31.51
CA THR A 492 8.00 -4.42 -31.23
C THR A 492 7.21 -3.97 -30.03
N ILE A 493 7.88 -3.36 -29.07
CA ILE A 493 7.23 -2.69 -27.93
C ILE A 493 7.34 -1.19 -28.16
N ALA A 494 6.19 -0.49 -28.15
CA ALA A 494 6.11 0.97 -28.21
C ALA A 494 5.57 1.50 -26.88
N VAL A 495 6.33 2.38 -26.22
CA VAL A 495 5.89 3.07 -24.99
C VAL A 495 5.72 4.57 -25.29
N PRO A 496 4.48 5.08 -25.37
CA PRO A 496 4.23 6.49 -25.65
C PRO A 496 4.65 7.39 -24.48
N ALA A 497 5.08 8.62 -24.77
CA ALA A 497 5.41 9.61 -23.74
C ALA A 497 4.13 10.16 -23.06
N PRO A 498 4.19 10.59 -21.78
CA PRO A 498 3.03 11.15 -21.08
C PRO A 498 2.49 12.38 -21.84
N GLY A 499 1.24 12.30 -22.33
CA GLY A 499 0.57 13.38 -23.06
C GLY A 499 0.82 13.44 -24.59
N ALA A 500 1.62 12.54 -25.15
CA ALA A 500 1.89 12.48 -26.59
C ALA A 500 0.70 11.93 -27.42
N ASP A 501 0.58 12.31 -28.68
CA ASP A 501 -0.42 11.79 -29.63
C ASP A 501 0.12 10.57 -30.39
N PRO A 502 -0.35 9.34 -30.12
CA PRO A 502 0.18 8.14 -30.76
C PRO A 502 0.12 8.17 -32.29
N ALA A 503 -0.73 9.02 -32.87
CA ALA A 503 -0.87 9.19 -34.32
C ALA A 503 0.33 9.87 -34.98
N ALA A 504 1.07 10.74 -34.28
CA ALA A 504 2.24 11.43 -34.83
C ALA A 504 3.53 10.60 -34.76
N ALA A 505 3.56 9.55 -33.92
CA ALA A 505 4.74 8.68 -33.72
C ALA A 505 5.05 7.77 -34.92
N THR A 506 4.04 7.49 -35.75
CA THR A 506 4.06 6.42 -36.75
C THR A 506 4.39 6.85 -38.18
N ALA A 507 4.56 8.15 -38.45
CA ALA A 507 4.66 8.67 -39.82
C ALA A 507 6.03 8.44 -40.50
N ASP A 508 7.11 8.18 -39.74
CA ASP A 508 8.50 8.29 -40.23
C ASP A 508 9.32 6.97 -40.28
N TYR A 509 8.70 5.80 -40.45
CA TYR A 509 9.44 4.53 -40.63
C TYR A 509 9.08 3.78 -41.91
N ILE A 510 10.00 3.80 -42.89
CA ILE A 510 10.00 2.93 -44.06
C ILE A 510 10.92 1.74 -43.73
N VAL A 511 10.39 0.53 -43.64
CA VAL A 511 11.20 -0.70 -43.67
C VAL A 511 11.22 -1.17 -45.13
N THR A 512 12.31 -0.95 -45.85
CA THR A 512 12.49 -1.44 -47.22
C THR A 512 12.91 -2.91 -47.22
N ASP A 513 12.09 -3.77 -47.80
CA ASP A 513 12.36 -5.19 -48.12
C ASP A 513 13.33 -5.38 -49.31
N GLN A 514 14.46 -4.67 -49.35
CA GLN A 514 15.44 -4.88 -50.42
C GLN A 514 16.76 -5.38 -49.85
N GLU A 515 17.31 -6.43 -50.49
CA GLU A 515 18.69 -6.88 -50.28
C GLU A 515 19.63 -5.66 -50.23
N PRO A 516 20.66 -5.68 -49.36
CA PRO A 516 21.51 -4.52 -49.18
C PRO A 516 22.14 -4.15 -50.52
N PRO A 517 22.06 -2.88 -50.96
CA PRO A 517 22.87 -2.44 -52.09
C PRO A 517 24.33 -2.69 -51.73
N GLN A 518 25.06 -3.37 -52.63
CA GLN A 518 26.48 -3.64 -52.45
C GLN A 518 27.21 -2.32 -52.20
N GLY A 519 27.72 -2.14 -50.96
CA GLY A 519 28.53 -0.96 -50.61
C GLY A 519 28.32 -0.34 -49.23
N MET A 520 27.34 -0.77 -48.41
CA MET A 520 27.20 -0.24 -47.03
C MET A 520 27.95 -1.08 -45.98
N PRO A 521 28.70 -0.46 -45.05
CA PRO A 521 29.41 -1.18 -44.00
C PRO A 521 28.43 -1.80 -42.99
N ASP A 522 28.76 -3.03 -42.62
CA ASP A 522 28.02 -3.94 -41.74
C ASP A 522 27.82 -3.34 -40.33
N SER A 523 26.72 -2.62 -40.13
CA SER A 523 26.38 -1.93 -38.86
C SER A 523 25.22 -2.59 -38.12
N ARG A 524 25.13 -3.94 -38.14
CA ARG A 524 24.16 -4.69 -37.32
C ARG A 524 24.75 -5.06 -35.94
N PRO A 525 24.01 -4.95 -34.82
CA PRO A 525 24.58 -4.95 -33.47
C PRO A 525 24.77 -6.38 -32.92
N ARG A 526 25.93 -6.99 -33.20
CA ARG A 526 26.39 -8.27 -32.61
C ARG A 526 27.17 -8.13 -31.27
N VAL A 527 27.05 -6.98 -30.59
CA VAL A 527 28.17 -6.42 -29.79
C VAL A 527 27.99 -6.49 -28.25
N THR A 528 26.85 -6.88 -27.70
CA THR A 528 26.52 -6.64 -26.27
C THR A 528 27.08 -7.66 -25.26
N THR A 529 27.06 -8.97 -25.52
CA THR A 529 27.51 -9.99 -24.54
C THR A 529 29.03 -9.99 -24.33
N ARG A 530 29.81 -9.68 -25.38
CA ARG A 530 31.28 -9.64 -25.34
C ARG A 530 31.81 -8.39 -24.63
N ARG A 531 31.09 -7.26 -24.74
CA ARG A 531 31.42 -6.00 -24.05
C ARG A 531 31.16 -6.07 -22.55
N LEU A 532 30.06 -6.69 -22.12
CA LEU A 532 29.79 -6.89 -20.69
C LEU A 532 30.84 -7.80 -20.05
N GLY A 533 31.23 -8.90 -20.72
CA GLY A 533 32.33 -9.75 -20.25
C GLY A 533 33.66 -9.01 -20.15
N ALA A 534 34.01 -8.21 -21.17
CA ALA A 534 35.22 -7.39 -21.17
C ALA A 534 35.21 -6.30 -20.08
N PHE A 535 34.04 -5.68 -19.82
CA PHE A 535 33.84 -4.69 -18.77
C PHE A 535 34.03 -5.31 -17.38
N LEU A 536 33.41 -6.48 -17.12
CA LEU A 536 33.57 -7.20 -15.86
C LEU A 536 35.02 -7.64 -15.63
N GLU A 537 35.74 -8.08 -16.67
CA GLU A 537 37.18 -8.36 -16.61
C GLU A 537 38.02 -7.08 -16.38
N ALA A 538 37.62 -5.95 -16.94
CA ALA A 538 38.28 -4.65 -16.71
C ALA A 538 38.09 -4.17 -15.26
N CYS A 539 36.87 -4.25 -14.72
CA CYS A 539 36.58 -3.99 -13.31
C CYS A 539 37.38 -4.91 -12.38
N ALA A 540 37.43 -6.21 -12.69
CA ALA A 540 38.21 -7.18 -11.90
C ALA A 540 39.72 -6.85 -11.91
N ARG A 541 40.28 -6.42 -13.05
CA ARG A 541 41.68 -6.00 -13.17
C ARG A 541 41.97 -4.69 -12.43
N ALA A 542 41.11 -3.68 -12.59
CA ALA A 542 41.25 -2.39 -11.89
C ALA A 542 41.24 -2.58 -10.37
N LEU A 543 40.31 -3.41 -9.86
CA LEU A 543 40.24 -3.75 -8.43
C LEU A 543 41.45 -4.55 -7.94
N ALA A 544 41.99 -5.45 -8.76
CA ALA A 544 43.21 -6.19 -8.41
C ALA A 544 44.46 -5.29 -8.39
N ALA A 545 44.47 -4.23 -9.20
CA ALA A 545 45.57 -3.27 -9.31
C ALA A 545 45.44 -2.04 -8.38
N GLY A 546 44.34 -1.91 -7.64
CA GLY A 546 44.05 -0.71 -6.83
C GLY A 546 43.82 0.55 -7.66
N GLN A 547 43.38 0.41 -8.90
CA GLN A 547 43.10 1.50 -9.84
C GLN A 547 41.61 1.87 -9.83
N PRO A 548 41.24 3.09 -10.28
CA PRO A 548 39.85 3.49 -10.43
C PRO A 548 39.08 2.50 -11.30
N LEU A 549 37.84 2.19 -10.91
CA LEU A 549 36.97 1.34 -11.73
C LEU A 549 36.70 2.01 -13.09
N PRO A 550 36.70 1.26 -14.20
CA PRO A 550 36.24 1.78 -15.48
C PRO A 550 34.73 2.10 -15.39
N SER A 551 34.32 3.18 -16.04
CA SER A 551 32.92 3.59 -16.16
C SER A 551 32.14 2.59 -17.02
N ALA A 552 31.01 2.07 -16.54
CA ALA A 552 30.15 1.20 -17.35
C ALA A 552 29.55 2.00 -18.51
N THR A 553 29.25 3.26 -18.23
CA THR A 553 28.85 4.31 -19.17
C THR A 553 29.79 4.35 -20.40
N ASP A 554 31.10 4.51 -20.21
CA ASP A 554 32.05 4.68 -21.33
C ASP A 554 32.25 3.41 -22.20
N GLN A 555 31.93 2.22 -21.67
CA GLN A 555 32.13 0.94 -22.39
C GLN A 555 30.83 0.34 -22.93
N ILE A 556 29.67 0.82 -22.49
CA ILE A 556 28.33 0.26 -22.79
C ILE A 556 27.41 1.32 -23.45
N GLU A 557 27.66 2.63 -23.32
CA GLU A 557 26.88 3.73 -23.94
C GLU A 557 26.99 3.80 -25.46
N PRO A 558 25.91 3.58 -26.22
CA PRO A 558 25.08 4.75 -26.52
C PRO A 558 23.67 4.68 -25.93
N PHE A 559 23.40 3.68 -25.09
CA PHE A 559 22.04 3.28 -24.73
C PHE A 559 21.54 3.79 -23.36
N ILE A 560 22.43 4.04 -22.40
CA ILE A 560 22.06 4.31 -21.00
C ILE A 560 22.04 5.83 -20.67
N ALA A 561 22.88 6.61 -21.35
CA ALA A 561 23.12 8.06 -21.12
C ALA A 561 21.89 8.96 -21.04
N ARG A 562 20.86 8.68 -21.84
CA ARG A 562 19.71 9.57 -22.03
C ARG A 562 18.53 9.31 -21.08
N HIS A 563 18.63 8.29 -20.23
CA HIS A 563 17.50 7.75 -19.49
C HIS A 563 17.76 7.54 -17.99
N ALA A 564 18.85 8.10 -17.46
CA ALA A 564 18.97 8.26 -16.02
C ALA A 564 17.79 9.11 -15.53
N PRO A 565 17.05 8.67 -14.49
CA PRO A 565 15.89 9.40 -14.03
C PRO A 565 16.33 10.79 -13.58
N ALA A 566 15.68 11.82 -14.12
CA ALA A 566 15.72 13.14 -13.50
C ALA A 566 15.21 12.99 -12.05
N PRO A 567 15.80 13.71 -11.08
CA PRO A 567 15.37 13.61 -9.69
C PRO A 567 13.94 14.14 -9.57
N GLU A 568 12.96 13.26 -9.47
CA GLU A 568 11.67 13.65 -8.89
C GLU A 568 11.89 13.82 -7.40
N ALA A 569 11.84 15.08 -6.96
CA ALA A 569 11.78 15.38 -5.55
C ALA A 569 10.54 14.67 -4.97
N PRO A 570 10.65 14.00 -3.82
CA PRO A 570 9.47 13.52 -3.12
C PRO A 570 8.53 14.71 -2.96
N ALA A 571 7.28 14.57 -3.40
CA ALA A 571 6.29 15.63 -3.29
C ALA A 571 6.32 16.21 -1.88
N ASP A 572 6.51 17.52 -1.78
CA ASP A 572 6.41 18.23 -0.50
C ASP A 572 5.01 17.92 0.05
N TRP A 573 4.96 17.09 1.10
CA TRP A 573 3.76 17.04 1.91
C TRP A 573 3.56 18.46 2.42
N PRO A 574 2.38 19.07 2.26
CA PRO A 574 2.13 20.38 2.83
C PRO A 574 2.54 20.32 4.30
N GLU A 575 3.45 21.21 4.73
CA GLU A 575 3.59 21.52 6.15
C GLU A 575 2.19 21.53 6.74
N ARG A 576 1.98 20.78 7.86
CA ARG A 576 0.67 20.54 8.50
C ARG A 576 -0.27 21.66 8.05
N PRO A 577 -1.26 21.43 7.17
CA PRO A 577 -2.26 22.46 6.96
C PRO A 577 -2.73 22.80 8.37
N CYS A 578 -2.49 24.04 8.81
CA CYS A 578 -2.88 24.49 10.13
C CYS A 578 -4.28 23.95 10.33
N GLN A 579 -4.49 23.13 11.37
CA GLN A 579 -5.86 22.88 11.78
C GLN A 579 -6.51 24.27 11.85
N PRO A 580 -7.69 24.49 11.26
CA PRO A 580 -8.18 25.83 10.89
C PRO A 580 -8.29 26.86 12.03
N ASN A 581 -7.89 26.52 13.26
CA ASN A 581 -7.93 27.31 14.48
C ASN A 581 -6.57 27.45 15.23
N MET A 582 -5.41 27.17 14.60
CA MET A 582 -4.10 27.33 15.27
C MET A 582 -3.50 28.73 15.10
N THR A 583 -3.14 29.38 16.21
CA THR A 583 -2.47 30.69 16.21
C THR A 583 -0.96 30.53 16.36
N ARG A 584 -0.18 31.13 15.44
CA ARG A 584 1.29 31.17 15.53
C ARG A 584 1.74 32.29 16.44
N THR A 585 2.68 32.01 17.35
CA THR A 585 3.23 33.00 18.30
C THR A 585 4.71 32.71 18.59
N ASP A 586 5.42 33.64 19.23
CA ASP A 586 6.77 33.37 19.74
C ASP A 586 6.70 32.37 20.90
N GLY A 587 7.46 31.28 20.78
CA GLY A 587 7.39 30.18 21.73
C GLY A 587 7.88 30.54 23.13
N LEU A 588 8.86 31.45 23.27
CA LEU A 588 9.32 31.88 24.59
C LEU A 588 8.32 32.86 25.21
N ASP A 589 7.80 33.80 24.43
CA ASP A 589 6.77 34.74 24.88
C ASP A 589 5.52 34.01 25.40
N LEU A 590 5.03 33.00 24.66
CA LEU A 590 3.92 32.15 25.11
C LEU A 590 4.20 31.51 26.48
N LEU A 591 5.40 30.95 26.66
CA LEU A 591 5.79 30.28 27.90
C LEU A 591 5.95 31.26 29.06
N LEU A 592 6.48 32.46 28.82
CA LEU A 592 6.63 33.49 29.84
C LEU A 592 5.27 34.07 30.27
N ARG A 593 4.34 34.28 29.33
CA ARG A 593 2.95 34.66 29.63
C ARG A 593 2.24 33.56 30.42
N TRP A 594 2.34 32.31 29.97
CA TRP A 594 1.79 31.16 30.70
C TRP A 594 2.44 30.96 32.07
N GLY A 595 3.70 31.36 32.24
CA GLY A 595 4.41 31.34 33.54
C GLY A 595 4.02 32.48 34.48
N GLY A 596 3.27 33.48 34.00
CA GLY A 596 2.89 34.68 34.78
C GLY A 596 3.99 35.76 34.85
N ILE A 597 5.02 35.69 34.00
CA ILE A 597 6.13 36.67 33.98
C ILE A 597 5.80 37.90 33.12
N ILE A 598 5.05 37.73 32.04
CA ILE A 598 4.64 38.82 31.14
C ILE A 598 3.13 39.04 31.33
N THR A 599 2.74 40.19 31.88
CA THR A 599 1.34 40.57 32.16
C THR A 599 0.82 41.71 31.25
N ASP A 600 1.69 42.37 30.48
CA ASP A 600 1.44 43.69 29.87
C ASP A 600 1.06 43.67 28.38
N THR A 601 0.10 42.86 27.97
CA THR A 601 -0.56 43.09 26.67
C THR A 601 -2.06 43.25 26.85
N GLU A 602 -2.58 44.43 26.52
CA GLU A 602 -3.98 44.87 26.71
C GLU A 602 -5.06 43.94 26.09
N ASP A 603 -4.67 42.94 25.30
CA ASP A 603 -5.61 42.12 24.51
C ASP A 603 -6.09 40.82 25.15
N ILE A 604 -5.54 40.34 26.28
CA ILE A 604 -6.03 39.09 26.91
C ILE A 604 -5.98 39.19 28.43
N LYS A 605 -7.15 39.27 29.09
CA LYS A 605 -7.27 39.19 30.55
C LYS A 605 -6.68 37.86 31.06
N ASP A 606 -5.71 38.00 31.97
CA ASP A 606 -4.72 37.04 32.49
C ASP A 606 -5.27 35.84 33.34
N HIS A 607 -6.49 35.39 33.07
CA HIS A 607 -7.12 34.23 33.74
C HIS A 607 -7.69 33.18 32.78
N SER A 608 -7.45 33.33 31.47
CA SER A 608 -8.06 32.48 30.43
C SER A 608 -7.20 31.28 30.00
N LEU A 609 -5.89 31.28 30.30
CA LEU A 609 -5.00 30.20 29.85
C LEU A 609 -5.11 28.96 30.75
N PRO A 610 -5.21 27.75 30.17
CA PRO A 610 -5.25 26.51 30.94
C PRO A 610 -4.04 26.31 31.87
N ARG A 611 -4.29 25.69 33.03
CA ARG A 611 -3.25 25.41 34.05
C ARG A 611 -2.26 24.34 33.62
N THR A 612 -2.64 23.49 32.65
CA THR A 612 -1.75 22.51 32.04
C THR A 612 -1.35 22.99 30.65
N LEU A 613 -0.05 23.03 30.36
CA LEU A 613 0.50 23.31 29.03
C LEU A 613 1.24 22.07 28.52
N ALA A 614 0.85 21.58 27.35
CA ALA A 614 1.55 20.52 26.65
C ALA A 614 2.41 21.11 25.52
N LEU A 615 3.73 21.00 25.63
CA LEU A 615 4.69 21.50 24.65
C LEU A 615 5.22 20.36 23.79
N PHE A 616 4.73 20.27 22.56
CA PHE A 616 5.08 19.23 21.62
C PHE A 616 6.02 19.70 20.52
N GLY A 617 6.74 18.74 19.95
CA GLY A 617 7.58 18.98 18.78
C GLY A 617 8.41 17.77 18.44
N ASP A 618 9.01 17.80 17.26
CA ASP A 618 9.91 16.75 16.81
C ASP A 618 11.16 16.64 17.70
N THR A 619 11.87 15.54 17.53
CA THR A 619 13.17 15.33 18.16
C THR A 619 14.14 16.42 17.73
N GLY A 620 14.78 17.06 18.70
CA GLY A 620 15.71 18.15 18.45
C GLY A 620 15.09 19.50 18.10
N ALA A 621 13.76 19.65 18.22
CA ALA A 621 13.03 20.92 17.97
C ALA A 621 13.35 22.04 18.99
N GLY A 622 13.98 21.72 20.13
CA GLY A 622 14.36 22.71 21.14
C GLY A 622 13.44 22.80 22.36
N LYS A 623 12.54 21.82 22.57
CA LYS A 623 11.66 21.72 23.75
C LYS A 623 12.40 21.92 25.08
N THR A 624 13.41 21.08 25.35
CA THR A 624 14.25 21.17 26.56
C THR A 624 14.87 22.55 26.74
N THR A 625 15.33 23.18 25.67
CA THR A 625 15.90 24.53 25.72
C THR A 625 14.86 25.56 26.15
N LEU A 626 13.64 25.49 25.60
CA LEU A 626 12.54 26.37 25.96
C LEU A 626 12.09 26.17 27.41
N VAL A 627 11.92 24.93 27.86
CA VAL A 627 11.55 24.61 29.25
C VAL A 627 12.60 25.12 30.22
N ARG A 628 13.89 24.92 29.93
CA ARG A 628 14.99 25.44 30.76
C ARG A 628 15.08 26.96 30.76
N ARG A 629 14.75 27.62 29.64
CA ARG A 629 14.66 29.09 29.59
C ARG A 629 13.50 29.64 30.42
N LEU A 630 12.34 28.98 30.39
CA LEU A 630 11.24 29.33 31.28
C LEU A 630 11.63 29.15 32.75
N ALA A 631 12.22 28.01 33.10
CA ALA A 631 12.70 27.74 34.46
C ALA A 631 13.70 28.81 34.92
N LEU A 632 14.66 29.20 34.06
CA LEU A 632 15.63 30.24 34.38
C LEU A 632 14.97 31.62 34.55
N ALA A 633 13.98 31.96 33.72
CA ALA A 633 13.25 33.21 33.82
C ALA A 633 12.47 33.29 35.15
N LEU A 634 11.72 32.23 35.50
CA LEU A 634 11.00 32.12 36.77
C LEU A 634 11.96 32.19 37.96
N TRP A 635 13.11 31.53 37.86
CA TRP A 635 14.13 31.57 38.92
C TRP A 635 14.73 32.96 39.10
N ASN A 636 14.99 33.67 38.01
CA ASN A 636 15.55 35.02 38.07
C ASN A 636 14.55 36.03 38.65
N ASP A 637 13.25 35.79 38.47
CA ASP A 637 12.17 36.63 38.98
C ASP A 637 11.56 36.14 40.30
N ARG A 638 12.17 35.13 40.95
CA ARG A 638 11.66 34.47 42.17
C ARG A 638 11.44 35.39 43.39
N ASP A 639 12.05 36.57 43.39
CA ASP A 639 11.92 37.55 44.48
C ASP A 639 10.59 38.33 44.38
N ASN A 640 9.90 38.26 43.21
CA ASN A 640 8.54 38.72 43.04
C ASN A 640 7.57 37.72 43.69
N ALA A 641 6.76 38.18 44.65
CA ALA A 641 5.81 37.34 45.39
C ALA A 641 4.74 36.69 44.50
N ALA A 642 4.48 37.23 43.31
CA ALA A 642 3.54 36.67 42.34
C ALA A 642 4.15 35.54 41.48
N THR A 643 5.47 35.38 41.48
CA THR A 643 6.19 34.48 40.57
C THR A 643 6.41 33.10 41.22
N PRO A 644 5.92 32.00 40.61
CA PRO A 644 6.07 30.68 41.19
C PRO A 644 7.50 30.13 41.03
N TYR A 645 7.97 29.41 42.05
CA TYR A 645 9.24 28.69 41.99
C TYR A 645 9.19 27.56 40.95
N PRO A 646 10.16 27.46 40.03
CA PRO A 646 10.21 26.39 39.05
C PRO A 646 10.72 25.08 39.67
N VAL A 647 9.94 24.01 39.56
CA VAL A 647 10.32 22.65 39.93
C VAL A 647 10.50 21.84 38.65
N LEU A 648 11.76 21.68 38.23
CA LEU A 648 12.10 20.95 37.00
C LEU A 648 12.19 19.44 37.27
N LEU A 649 11.31 18.67 36.64
CA LEU A 649 11.42 17.23 36.52
C LEU A 649 12.11 16.93 35.19
N ASP A 650 13.43 16.72 35.22
CA ASP A 650 14.22 16.37 34.03
C ASP A 650 14.03 14.89 33.71
N GLY A 651 13.13 14.59 32.77
CA GLY A 651 12.76 13.23 32.40
C GLY A 651 13.93 12.38 31.92
N ALA A 652 14.98 12.99 31.35
CA ALA A 652 16.19 12.26 30.94
C ALA A 652 17.00 11.77 32.16
N ARG A 653 17.12 12.61 33.20
CA ARG A 653 17.82 12.21 34.44
C ARG A 653 17.01 11.20 35.26
N LEU A 654 15.70 11.36 35.28
CA LEU A 654 14.80 10.50 36.04
C LEU A 654 14.53 9.16 35.36
N ALA A 655 14.91 8.98 34.09
CA ALA A 655 14.61 7.80 33.29
C ALA A 655 15.15 6.49 33.89
N GLU A 656 16.37 6.50 34.45
CA GLU A 656 16.94 5.30 35.07
C GLU A 656 16.11 4.85 36.27
N ARG A 657 15.61 5.81 37.07
CA ARG A 657 14.77 5.53 38.24
C ARG A 657 13.37 5.06 37.83
N THR A 658 12.79 5.59 36.74
CA THR A 658 11.52 5.06 36.22
C THR A 658 11.67 3.66 35.63
N HIS A 659 12.81 3.37 35.00
CA HIS A 659 13.13 2.03 34.53
C HIS A 659 13.27 1.04 35.69
N ALA A 660 13.89 1.43 36.80
CA ALA A 660 13.93 0.63 38.02
C ALA A 660 12.53 0.45 38.65
N ALA A 661 11.72 1.52 38.70
CA ALA A 661 10.35 1.48 39.22
C ALA A 661 9.43 0.59 38.38
N MET A 662 9.67 0.45 37.08
CA MET A 662 8.95 -0.46 36.19
C MET A 662 9.06 -1.92 36.67
N ALA A 663 10.23 -2.35 37.16
CA ALA A 663 10.41 -3.69 37.72
C ALA A 663 9.56 -3.92 38.98
N ALA A 664 9.26 -2.85 39.74
CA ALA A 664 8.35 -2.88 40.89
C ALA A 664 6.86 -2.81 40.51
N GLY A 665 6.53 -2.74 39.22
CA GLY A 665 5.17 -2.92 38.70
C GLY A 665 4.21 -1.71 38.80
N THR A 666 4.68 -0.53 39.21
CA THR A 666 3.82 0.66 39.40
C THR A 666 4.40 1.92 38.74
N ALA A 667 3.52 2.84 38.30
CA ALA A 667 3.95 4.17 37.83
C ALA A 667 4.20 5.09 39.04
N PRO A 668 5.27 5.89 39.03
CA PRO A 668 5.62 6.71 40.19
C PRO A 668 4.59 7.81 40.45
N SER A 669 4.37 8.13 41.73
CA SER A 669 3.59 9.29 42.16
C SER A 669 4.35 10.60 41.90
N LEU A 670 3.64 11.73 41.88
CA LEU A 670 4.28 13.04 41.76
C LEU A 670 5.25 13.33 42.91
N GLU A 671 4.91 12.90 44.13
CA GLU A 671 5.79 13.03 45.30
C GLU A 671 7.08 12.22 45.13
N GLN A 672 7.00 11.01 44.56
CA GLN A 672 8.17 10.19 44.26
C GLN A 672 9.06 10.86 43.19
N LEU A 673 8.46 11.42 42.14
CA LEU A 673 9.21 12.15 41.10
C LEU A 673 9.92 13.38 41.69
N ILE A 674 9.27 14.14 42.57
CA ILE A 674 9.88 15.27 43.28
C ILE A 674 11.00 14.81 44.19
N ALA A 675 10.82 13.71 44.94
CA ALA A 675 11.85 13.15 45.80
C ALA A 675 13.10 12.75 45.00
N TRP A 676 12.91 12.12 43.85
CA TRP A 676 14.01 11.75 42.96
C TRP A 676 14.72 12.98 42.37
N ALA A 677 13.96 13.99 41.94
CA ALA A 677 14.54 15.24 41.44
C ALA A 677 15.36 15.96 42.52
N ALA A 678 14.87 16.00 43.77
CA ALA A 678 15.60 16.56 44.91
C ALA A 678 16.88 15.78 45.22
N ALA A 679 16.84 14.45 45.15
CA ALA A 679 18.01 13.61 45.34
C ALA A 679 19.08 13.85 44.26
N ASP A 680 18.68 13.91 42.98
CA ASP A 680 19.58 14.20 41.86
C ASP A 680 20.19 15.62 41.94
N ALA A 681 19.44 16.58 42.50
CA ALA A 681 19.92 17.92 42.78
C ALA A 681 20.82 17.99 44.03
N HIS A 682 21.12 16.87 44.70
CA HIS A 682 21.86 16.80 45.97
C HIS A 682 21.21 17.65 47.08
N ALA A 683 19.88 17.71 47.10
CA ALA A 683 19.06 18.47 48.05
C ALA A 683 18.16 17.56 48.90
N PRO A 684 18.71 16.59 49.67
CA PRO A 684 17.92 15.59 50.40
C PRO A 684 17.05 16.16 51.54
N GLY A 685 17.29 17.41 51.96
CA GLY A 685 16.47 18.10 52.97
C GLY A 685 15.15 18.68 52.43
N VAL A 686 14.92 18.63 51.12
CA VAL A 686 13.67 19.11 50.51
C VAL A 686 12.58 18.06 50.69
N SER A 687 11.54 18.41 51.47
CA SER A 687 10.36 17.56 51.64
C SER A 687 9.50 17.57 50.37
N PRO A 688 9.25 16.41 49.72
CA PRO A 688 8.38 16.34 48.55
C PRO A 688 6.96 16.81 48.83
N ALA A 689 6.44 16.52 50.02
CA ALA A 689 5.13 16.98 50.45
C ALA A 689 5.06 18.52 50.55
N ALA A 690 6.10 19.15 51.09
CA ALA A 690 6.17 20.62 51.18
C ALA A 690 6.24 21.28 49.80
N VAL A 691 6.96 20.67 48.85
CA VAL A 691 6.98 21.13 47.46
C VAL A 691 5.60 20.99 46.83
N LEU A 692 4.92 19.86 47.03
CA LEU A 692 3.58 19.64 46.50
C LEU A 692 2.55 20.62 47.10
N ASP A 693 2.64 20.93 48.39
CA ASP A 693 1.80 21.95 49.03
C ASP A 693 2.10 23.34 48.46
N ALA A 694 3.36 23.67 48.15
CA ALA A 694 3.71 24.91 47.47
C ALA A 694 3.15 24.97 46.05
N VAL A 695 3.15 23.85 45.31
CA VAL A 695 2.54 23.74 43.97
C VAL A 695 1.03 23.95 44.07
N ARG A 696 0.34 23.25 44.98
CA ARG A 696 -1.11 23.38 45.19
C ARG A 696 -1.52 24.80 45.60
N ALA A 697 -0.66 25.50 46.34
CA ALA A 697 -0.85 26.90 46.70
C ALA A 697 -0.51 27.90 45.57
N GLY A 698 -0.05 27.44 44.40
CA GLY A 698 0.37 28.29 43.29
C GLY A 698 1.71 29.00 43.50
N ARG A 699 2.47 28.66 44.55
CA ARG A 699 3.80 29.22 44.86
C ARG A 699 4.93 28.49 44.13
N ALA A 700 4.64 27.36 43.51
CA ALA A 700 5.56 26.60 42.68
C ALA A 700 4.86 26.04 41.44
N VAL A 701 5.62 25.79 40.38
CA VAL A 701 5.14 25.23 39.11
C VAL A 701 5.95 23.99 38.74
N ILE A 702 5.27 22.93 38.31
CA ILE A 702 5.94 21.71 37.84
C ILE A 702 6.26 21.86 36.35
N LEU A 703 7.52 21.69 35.99
CA LEU A 703 8.01 21.66 34.62
C LEU A 703 8.52 20.24 34.32
N CYS A 704 7.71 19.41 33.68
CA CYS A 704 8.09 18.06 33.26
C CYS A 704 8.69 18.10 31.86
N ASP A 705 10.02 18.07 31.76
CA ASP A 705 10.72 17.97 30.48
C ASP A 705 10.90 16.50 30.07
N ALA A 706 10.87 16.24 28.76
CA ALA A 706 11.06 14.92 28.16
C ALA A 706 10.13 13.83 28.76
N PHE A 707 8.83 14.12 28.86
CA PHE A 707 7.82 13.16 29.34
C PHE A 707 7.81 11.86 28.54
N ASP A 708 8.02 11.93 27.22
CA ASP A 708 8.14 10.75 26.36
C ASP A 708 9.29 9.82 26.79
N THR A 709 10.38 10.38 27.32
CA THR A 709 11.51 9.63 27.86
C THR A 709 11.17 9.05 29.24
N LEU A 710 10.54 9.84 30.11
CA LEU A 710 10.10 9.40 31.43
C LEU A 710 9.09 8.23 31.34
N ALA A 711 8.20 8.28 30.35
CA ALA A 711 7.14 7.33 30.12
C ALA A 711 7.54 6.12 29.25
N LEU A 712 8.72 6.16 28.63
CA LEU A 712 9.21 5.15 27.68
C LEU A 712 9.17 3.70 28.19
N PRO A 713 9.50 3.40 29.47
CA PRO A 713 9.47 2.04 30.00
C PRO A 713 8.05 1.50 30.24
N PHE A 714 7.02 2.33 30.10
CA PHE A 714 5.66 2.00 30.49
C PHE A 714 4.77 1.62 29.31
N THR A 715 3.82 0.71 29.55
CA THR A 715 2.68 0.45 28.66
C THR A 715 1.76 1.67 28.62
N ARG A 716 0.85 1.75 27.65
CA ARG A 716 -0.11 2.85 27.48
C ARG A 716 -0.89 3.14 28.76
N SER A 717 -1.42 2.09 29.40
CA SER A 717 -2.18 2.22 30.65
C SER A 717 -1.36 2.84 31.79
N ARG A 718 -0.10 2.43 31.91
CA ARG A 718 0.83 2.97 32.91
C ARG A 718 1.32 4.38 32.57
N SER A 719 1.52 4.69 31.29
CA SER A 719 1.80 6.06 30.82
C SER A 719 0.63 7.00 31.13
N MET A 720 -0.62 6.56 30.99
CA MET A 720 -1.80 7.33 31.38
C MET A 720 -1.85 7.56 32.88
N MET A 721 -1.53 6.54 33.68
CA MET A 721 -1.44 6.67 35.14
C MET A 721 -0.34 7.67 35.56
N LEU A 722 0.82 7.65 34.89
CA LEU A 722 1.88 8.63 35.11
C LEU A 722 1.42 10.06 34.76
N MET A 723 0.74 10.26 33.62
CA MET A 723 0.17 11.56 33.27
C MET A 723 -0.86 12.02 34.29
N ARG A 724 -1.72 11.12 34.78
CA ARG A 724 -2.70 11.42 35.84
C ARG A 724 -2.01 11.89 37.12
N ASN A 725 -0.93 11.21 37.52
CA ASN A 725 -0.15 11.59 38.70
C ASN A 725 0.47 12.98 38.53
N LEU A 726 1.02 13.30 37.36
CA LEU A 726 1.55 14.63 37.04
C LEU A 726 0.46 15.70 37.07
N ARG A 727 -0.71 15.44 36.45
CA ARG A 727 -1.86 16.36 36.43
C ARG A 727 -2.41 16.68 37.82
N GLY A 728 -2.11 15.85 38.83
CA GLY A 728 -2.35 16.21 40.23
C GLY A 728 -1.69 17.52 40.67
N ALA A 729 -0.66 18.00 39.96
CA ALA A 729 -0.06 19.33 40.17
C ALA A 729 -0.96 20.49 39.74
N ALA A 730 -1.92 20.26 38.84
CA ALA A 730 -2.80 21.26 38.25
C ALA A 730 -4.28 20.82 38.33
N ALA A 731 -4.63 20.11 39.41
CA ALA A 731 -6.01 19.68 39.68
C ALA A 731 -6.94 20.89 39.86
N THR A 732 -8.23 20.71 39.57
CA THR A 732 -9.23 21.80 39.56
C THR A 732 -9.43 22.46 40.92
N ASP A 733 -9.12 21.75 42.01
CA ASP A 733 -9.20 22.19 43.40
C ASP A 733 -7.94 22.90 43.93
N CYS A 734 -6.88 23.03 43.12
CA CYS A 734 -5.61 23.62 43.54
C CYS A 734 -5.06 24.65 42.55
N CYS A 735 -4.31 25.66 43.00
CA CYS A 735 -3.79 26.76 42.18
C CYS A 735 -2.56 26.41 41.33
N GLY A 736 -2.13 25.15 41.32
CA GLY A 736 -0.89 24.76 40.66
C GLY A 736 -0.97 24.74 39.13
N ARG A 737 0.21 24.82 38.51
CA ARG A 737 0.40 24.77 37.05
C ARG A 737 1.36 23.63 36.70
N LEU A 738 1.14 23.06 35.52
CA LEU A 738 1.93 21.96 34.98
C LEU A 738 2.32 22.24 33.52
N LEU A 739 3.61 22.19 33.22
CA LEU A 739 4.09 22.07 31.85
C LEU A 739 4.57 20.64 31.59
N VAL A 740 4.12 20.03 30.50
CA VAL A 740 4.61 18.73 30.02
C VAL A 740 5.18 18.90 28.63
N ALA A 741 6.48 18.63 28.45
CA ALA A 741 7.11 18.62 27.14
C ALA A 741 7.31 17.18 26.64
N ALA A 742 6.88 16.88 25.41
CA ALA A 742 7.03 15.55 24.84
C ALA A 742 7.25 15.55 23.32
N ARG A 743 7.76 14.43 22.79
CA ARG A 743 7.77 14.15 21.34
C ARG A 743 6.36 13.81 20.84
N THR A 744 5.95 14.37 19.70
CA THR A 744 4.64 14.10 19.07
C THR A 744 4.46 12.62 18.70
N HIS A 745 5.53 11.99 18.23
CA HIS A 745 5.57 10.59 17.79
C HIS A 745 5.65 9.56 18.93
N PHE A 746 5.62 10.01 20.19
CA PHE A 746 5.36 9.12 21.33
C PHE A 746 3.90 8.63 21.33
N PHE A 747 2.97 9.48 20.88
CA PHE A 747 1.54 9.18 20.79
C PHE A 747 1.19 8.56 19.44
N LEU A 748 0.24 7.62 19.40
CA LEU A 748 -0.10 6.86 18.20
C LEU A 748 -0.71 7.73 17.09
N ASP A 749 -1.61 8.64 17.45
CA ASP A 749 -2.30 9.60 16.58
C ASP A 749 -2.77 10.82 17.41
N ALA A 750 -3.54 11.73 16.81
CA ALA A 750 -4.07 12.90 17.51
C ALA A 750 -5.09 12.54 18.61
N MET A 751 -5.85 11.45 18.47
CA MET A 751 -6.83 11.03 19.47
C MET A 751 -6.14 10.43 20.70
N ASP A 752 -5.13 9.58 20.49
CA ASP A 752 -4.30 9.02 21.56
C ASP A 752 -3.51 10.12 22.29
N GLU A 753 -3.09 11.16 21.58
CA GLU A 753 -2.48 12.35 22.18
C GLU A 753 -3.44 13.06 23.14
N GLU A 754 -4.67 13.34 22.69
CA GLU A 754 -5.71 13.98 23.51
C GLU A 754 -6.12 13.11 24.71
N GLU A 755 -6.39 11.81 24.49
CA GLU A 755 -6.81 10.88 25.55
C GLU A 755 -5.73 10.74 26.64
N ARG A 756 -4.46 10.61 26.24
CA ARG A 756 -3.35 10.50 27.19
C ARG A 756 -3.12 11.80 27.94
N LEU A 757 -3.19 12.95 27.28
CA LEU A 757 -3.09 14.25 27.93
C LEU A 757 -4.19 14.46 28.97
N LEU A 758 -5.41 14.02 28.68
CA LEU A 758 -6.55 14.09 29.61
C LEU A 758 -6.51 12.98 30.67
N ALA A 759 -5.66 11.96 30.49
CA ALA A 759 -5.49 10.82 31.39
C ALA A 759 -6.80 10.05 31.67
N GLY A 760 -7.67 9.93 30.66
CA GLY A 760 -8.87 9.10 30.71
C GLY A 760 -10.07 9.67 31.49
N GLU A 761 -10.17 10.98 31.69
CA GLU A 761 -11.38 11.59 32.28
C GLU A 761 -12.63 11.36 31.40
N PRO A 762 -13.68 10.67 31.90
CA PRO A 762 -14.89 10.35 31.12
C PRO A 762 -15.61 11.62 30.63
N GLY A 763 -15.92 11.69 29.34
CA GLY A 763 -16.72 12.80 28.76
C GLY A 763 -15.93 14.03 28.31
N ALA A 764 -14.59 13.97 28.30
CA ALA A 764 -13.73 15.08 27.87
C ALA A 764 -13.23 14.99 26.41
N ALA A 765 -13.56 13.93 25.68
CA ALA A 765 -13.12 13.65 24.29
C ALA A 765 -13.80 14.52 23.21
N THR A 766 -14.23 15.73 23.55
CA THR A 766 -14.63 16.75 22.59
C THR A 766 -13.57 17.84 22.63
N GLN A 767 -12.97 18.12 21.46
CA GLN A 767 -11.91 19.13 21.23
C GLN A 767 -12.16 20.48 21.95
N GLN A 768 -13.43 20.82 22.20
CA GLN A 768 -13.92 22.03 22.86
C GLN A 768 -13.81 22.03 24.40
N ARG A 769 -13.67 20.86 25.05
CA ARG A 769 -13.41 20.72 26.50
C ARG A 769 -11.93 20.60 26.82
N ALA A 770 -11.15 19.96 25.94
CA ALA A 770 -9.68 19.89 26.08
C ALA A 770 -9.04 21.29 26.09
N SER A 771 -9.53 22.22 25.28
CA SER A 771 -9.07 23.62 25.21
C SER A 771 -9.26 24.42 26.51
N GLY A 772 -10.16 23.99 27.41
CA GLY A 772 -10.35 24.61 28.72
C GLY A 772 -9.43 24.06 29.83
N LEU A 773 -8.89 22.84 29.66
CA LEU A 773 -8.09 22.15 30.67
C LEU A 773 -6.60 22.06 30.31
N VAL A 774 -6.28 21.96 29.02
CA VAL A 774 -4.92 21.81 28.50
C VAL A 774 -4.69 22.74 27.32
N LEU A 775 -3.60 23.49 27.35
CA LEU A 775 -3.09 24.25 26.21
C LEU A 775 -2.03 23.42 25.47
N ALA A 776 -2.36 22.89 24.30
CA ALA A 776 -1.40 22.19 23.45
C ALA A 776 -0.68 23.17 22.50
N ALA A 777 0.64 23.24 22.60
CA ALA A 777 1.51 24.05 21.75
C ALA A 777 2.47 23.14 20.97
N TYR A 778 2.70 23.45 19.68
CA TYR A 778 3.58 22.66 18.81
C TYR A 778 4.71 23.54 18.29
N ILE A 779 5.95 23.10 18.47
CA ILE A 779 7.13 23.81 17.98
C ILE A 779 7.29 23.54 16.49
N GLU A 780 7.33 24.62 15.72
CA GLU A 780 7.67 24.59 14.30
C GLU A 780 9.18 24.52 14.07
N PRO A 781 9.63 24.04 12.90
CA PRO A 781 11.03 24.13 12.48
C PRO A 781 11.53 25.59 12.48
N LEU A 782 12.84 25.77 12.71
CA LEU A 782 13.47 27.08 12.57
C LEU A 782 13.32 27.57 11.13
N ASN A 783 12.90 28.83 11.00
CA ASN A 783 12.97 29.49 9.70
C ASN A 783 14.42 29.83 9.33
N ARG A 784 14.66 30.20 8.07
CA ARG A 784 16.00 30.48 7.55
C ARG A 784 16.74 31.58 8.33
N ALA A 785 16.03 32.61 8.76
CA ALA A 785 16.63 33.71 9.53
C ALA A 785 17.06 33.24 10.93
N GLN A 786 16.25 32.42 11.60
CA GLN A 786 16.57 31.83 12.89
C GLN A 786 17.75 30.84 12.79
N ALA A 787 17.78 30.00 11.75
CA ALA A 787 18.88 29.07 11.49
C ALA A 787 20.20 29.82 11.23
N ALA A 788 20.16 30.89 10.43
CA ALA A 788 21.34 31.72 10.17
C ALA A 788 21.83 32.46 11.43
N ALA A 789 20.90 33.01 12.23
CA ALA A 789 21.22 33.64 13.50
C ALA A 789 21.86 32.65 14.49
N MET A 790 21.37 31.41 14.52
CA MET A 790 21.94 30.34 15.33
C MET A 790 23.37 30.00 14.90
N ALA A 791 23.62 29.82 13.59
CA ALA A 791 24.96 29.54 13.06
C ALA A 791 25.97 30.63 13.45
N ARG A 792 25.58 31.90 13.26
CA ARG A 792 26.41 33.07 13.58
C ARG A 792 26.75 33.18 15.05
N ARG A 793 25.75 32.97 15.94
CA ARG A 793 25.98 32.99 17.40
C ARG A 793 26.90 31.86 17.86
N ARG A 794 26.89 30.72 17.17
CA ARG A 794 27.68 29.54 17.55
C ARG A 794 29.13 29.61 17.07
N SER A 795 29.37 30.12 15.85
CA SER A 795 30.65 29.97 15.15
C SER A 795 31.28 31.29 14.67
N GLY A 796 30.61 32.43 14.88
CA GLY A 796 31.02 33.72 14.34
C GLY A 796 30.58 33.91 12.88
N ALA A 797 30.63 35.14 12.37
CA ALA A 797 30.07 35.50 11.06
C ALA A 797 30.72 34.73 9.89
N ALA A 798 32.05 34.75 9.79
CA ALA A 798 32.78 34.14 8.67
C ALA A 798 32.59 32.62 8.58
N ALA A 799 32.68 31.91 9.70
CA ALA A 799 32.49 30.45 9.73
C ALA A 799 31.01 30.07 9.50
N ALA A 800 30.07 30.87 10.01
CA ALA A 800 28.65 30.66 9.76
C ALA A 800 28.27 30.86 8.30
N ASP A 801 28.78 31.91 7.65
CA ASP A 801 28.49 32.17 6.23
C ASP A 801 29.08 31.05 5.34
N ALA A 802 30.28 30.55 5.66
CA ALA A 802 30.86 29.38 4.98
C ALA A 802 30.02 28.09 5.19
N PHE A 803 29.54 27.85 6.40
CA PHE A 803 28.67 26.70 6.72
C PHE A 803 27.32 26.79 5.99
N LEU A 804 26.69 27.96 5.99
CA LEU A 804 25.41 28.19 5.30
C LEU A 804 25.57 28.07 3.77
N ALA A 805 26.67 28.56 3.20
CA ALA A 805 26.97 28.38 1.78
C ALA A 805 27.15 26.89 1.42
N ALA A 806 27.83 26.11 2.26
CA ALA A 806 27.98 24.66 2.07
C ALA A 806 26.65 23.91 2.16
N LEU A 807 25.71 24.36 3.01
CA LEU A 807 24.35 23.82 3.08
C LEU A 807 23.48 24.22 1.88
N ASP A 808 23.60 25.46 1.40
CA ASP A 808 22.85 25.92 0.24
C ASP A 808 23.24 25.16 -1.04
N ALA A 809 24.49 24.68 -1.12
CA ALA A 809 24.95 23.79 -2.19
C ALA A 809 24.42 22.34 -2.09
N ARG A 810 23.71 21.99 -1.00
CA ARG A 810 23.20 20.63 -0.73
C ARG A 810 21.74 20.69 -0.28
N PRO A 811 20.78 20.80 -1.23
CA PRO A 811 19.36 20.97 -0.94
C PRO A 811 18.81 19.97 0.09
N GLU A 812 19.27 18.71 0.03
CA GLU A 812 18.88 17.62 0.93
C GLU A 812 19.33 17.80 2.40
N LEU A 813 20.28 18.68 2.68
CA LEU A 813 20.76 18.98 4.04
C LEU A 813 20.23 20.33 4.58
N LYS A 814 19.79 21.21 3.68
CA LYS A 814 19.29 22.54 4.02
C LYS A 814 18.06 22.49 4.92
N THR A 815 17.10 21.64 4.58
CA THR A 815 15.86 21.38 5.33
C THR A 815 16.13 20.65 6.66
N LEU A 816 17.20 19.85 6.73
CA LEU A 816 17.61 19.16 7.96
C LEU A 816 18.08 20.14 9.05
N CYS A 817 18.75 21.23 8.65
CA CYS A 817 19.23 22.30 9.53
C CYS A 817 18.13 23.20 10.12
N ALA A 818 16.87 23.03 9.69
CA ALA A 818 15.73 23.69 10.33
C ALA A 818 15.50 23.16 11.77
N ARG A 819 16.09 22.03 12.15
CA ARG A 819 16.05 21.50 13.52
C ARG A 819 17.30 21.93 14.30
N PRO A 820 17.18 22.59 15.46
CA PRO A 820 18.33 23.05 16.26
C PRO A 820 19.37 21.97 16.57
N ALA A 821 18.94 20.76 16.93
CA ALA A 821 19.86 19.67 17.24
C ALA A 821 20.64 19.21 16.00
N MET A 822 19.98 19.13 14.84
CA MET A 822 20.62 18.75 13.58
C MET A 822 21.59 19.84 13.12
N HIS A 823 21.19 21.12 13.25
CA HIS A 823 22.07 22.25 13.01
C HIS A 823 23.35 22.17 13.87
N ALA A 824 23.20 21.86 15.17
CA ALA A 824 24.33 21.71 16.09
C ALA A 824 25.23 20.51 15.77
N ALA A 825 24.65 19.38 15.38
CA ALA A 825 25.39 18.18 15.00
C ALA A 825 26.17 18.38 13.68
N LEU A 826 25.53 18.98 12.68
CA LEU A 826 26.16 19.26 11.38
C LEU A 826 27.24 20.34 11.50
N GLY A 827 27.02 21.37 12.32
CA GLY A 827 28.02 22.38 12.63
C GLY A 827 29.12 21.92 13.61
N ALA A 828 29.10 20.67 14.08
CA ALA A 828 30.20 20.04 14.82
C ALA A 828 31.03 19.09 13.95
N ALA A 829 30.58 18.80 12.72
CA ALA A 829 31.27 17.91 11.82
C ALA A 829 32.63 18.50 11.37
N PRO A 830 33.65 17.66 11.12
CA PRO A 830 34.99 18.12 10.78
C PRO A 830 35.07 18.73 9.37
N GLY A 831 34.82 20.04 9.27
CA GLY A 831 35.08 20.86 8.08
C GLY A 831 33.97 20.84 6.99
N PRO A 832 33.91 21.87 6.13
CA PRO A 832 32.88 22.03 5.10
C PRO A 832 32.97 21.05 3.91
N LEU A 833 34.04 20.25 3.82
CA LEU A 833 34.33 19.34 2.70
C LEU A 833 33.93 17.87 2.97
N VAL A 834 33.25 17.57 4.07
CA VAL A 834 32.82 16.19 4.39
C VAL A 834 31.77 15.71 3.38
N PRO A 835 31.95 14.53 2.74
CA PRO A 835 30.94 13.93 1.87
C PRO A 835 29.60 13.72 2.58
N GLY A 836 28.47 13.82 1.84
CA GLY A 836 27.12 13.75 2.40
C GLY A 836 26.87 12.50 3.27
N ALA A 837 27.40 11.35 2.87
CA ALA A 837 27.32 10.09 3.62
C ALA A 837 28.02 10.15 5.00
N ALA A 838 29.22 10.74 5.07
CA ALA A 838 29.95 10.88 6.33
C ALA A 838 29.25 11.86 7.28
N LEU A 839 28.66 12.91 6.73
CA LEU A 839 27.93 13.92 7.49
C LEU A 839 26.62 13.37 8.08
N LEU A 840 25.83 12.63 7.29
CA LEU A 840 24.63 11.94 7.78
C LEU A 840 24.98 10.83 8.77
N SER A 841 26.09 10.10 8.56
CA SER A 841 26.59 9.12 9.51
C SER A 841 26.95 9.76 10.86
N HIS A 842 27.60 10.92 10.85
CA HIS A 842 27.90 11.67 12.06
C HIS A 842 26.60 12.10 12.77
N ALA A 843 25.62 12.58 12.02
CA ALA A 843 24.35 13.03 12.57
C ALA A 843 23.53 11.87 13.17
N VAL A 844 23.50 10.71 12.52
CA VAL A 844 22.87 9.48 13.04
C VAL A 844 23.58 9.00 14.30
N LYS A 845 24.91 8.99 14.32
CA LYS A 845 25.68 8.62 15.51
C LYS A 845 25.41 9.57 16.68
N ALA A 846 25.44 10.88 16.43
CA ALA A 846 25.14 11.88 17.44
C ALA A 846 23.71 11.75 17.99
N TRP A 847 22.76 11.37 17.13
CA TRP A 847 21.38 11.14 17.55
C TRP A 847 21.24 9.90 18.43
N LEU A 848 21.80 8.75 18.02
CA LEU A 848 21.76 7.52 18.82
C LEU A 848 22.46 7.72 20.16
N SER A 849 23.68 8.28 20.15
CA SER A 849 24.45 8.51 21.38
C SER A 849 23.77 9.46 22.37
N ARG A 850 22.86 10.32 21.91
CA ARG A 850 22.06 11.17 22.81
C ARG A 850 21.05 10.36 23.60
N ASP A 851 20.46 9.33 23.02
CA ASP A 851 19.37 8.55 23.62
C ASP A 851 19.85 7.17 24.14
N ASP A 852 21.17 6.90 24.14
CA ASP A 852 21.80 5.62 24.55
C ASP A 852 21.37 5.14 25.94
N PHE A 853 21.12 6.07 26.88
CA PHE A 853 20.77 5.74 28.27
C PHE A 853 19.31 5.28 28.46
N ILE A 854 18.45 5.43 27.43
CA ILE A 854 17.02 5.05 27.48
C ILE A 854 16.65 3.99 26.44
N HIS A 855 17.57 3.59 25.56
CA HIS A 855 17.31 2.59 24.54
C HIS A 855 17.00 1.23 25.15
N GLN A 856 15.85 0.66 24.78
CA GLN A 856 15.47 -0.70 25.13
C GLN A 856 15.93 -1.69 24.05
N ILE A 857 15.89 -1.26 22.79
CA ILE A 857 16.51 -1.95 21.67
C ILE A 857 17.97 -1.50 21.57
N ARG A 858 18.90 -2.45 21.56
CA ARG A 858 20.33 -2.16 21.37
C ARG A 858 20.56 -1.26 20.15
N PRO A 859 21.42 -0.22 20.23
CA PRO A 859 21.60 0.75 19.15
C PRO A 859 21.97 0.14 17.78
N ASP A 860 22.79 -0.91 17.76
CA ASP A 860 23.17 -1.60 16.53
C ASP A 860 21.99 -2.33 15.88
N ILE A 861 21.12 -2.94 16.68
CA ILE A 861 19.89 -3.60 16.21
C ILE A 861 18.88 -2.56 15.72
N LYS A 862 18.76 -1.46 16.44
CA LYS A 862 17.90 -0.33 16.07
C LYS A 862 18.30 0.28 14.73
N LEU A 863 19.60 0.41 14.48
CA LEU A 863 20.14 0.84 13.19
C LEU A 863 19.72 -0.11 12.06
N ARG A 864 19.82 -1.43 12.26
CA ARG A 864 19.35 -2.43 11.28
C ARG A 864 17.84 -2.37 11.07
N PHE A 865 17.06 -2.11 12.12
CA PHE A 865 15.63 -1.87 11.99
C PHE A 865 15.34 -0.60 11.18
N MET A 866 16.08 0.49 11.38
CA MET A 866 15.92 1.70 10.56
C MET A 866 16.28 1.46 9.09
N GLU A 867 17.32 0.69 8.81
CA GLU A 867 17.68 0.23 7.47
C GLU A 867 16.53 -0.56 6.81
N ALA A 868 16.02 -1.59 7.49
CA ALA A 868 14.92 -2.40 6.97
C ALA A 868 13.60 -1.62 6.86
N LEU A 869 13.34 -0.69 7.79
CA LEU A 869 12.16 0.17 7.76
C LEU A 869 12.24 1.16 6.61
N ALA A 870 13.41 1.71 6.30
CA ALA A 870 13.59 2.59 5.15
C ALA A 870 13.22 1.88 3.85
N VAL A 871 13.68 0.63 3.67
CA VAL A 871 13.30 -0.20 2.52
C VAL A 871 11.80 -0.42 2.48
N LYS A 872 11.19 -0.76 3.62
CA LYS A 872 9.73 -0.99 3.70
C LYS A 872 8.94 0.26 3.38
N LEU A 873 9.29 1.42 3.93
CA LEU A 873 8.61 2.68 3.69
C LEU A 873 8.65 3.04 2.20
N ARG A 874 9.76 2.82 1.51
CA ARG A 874 9.88 3.11 0.07
C ARG A 874 8.99 2.26 -0.84
N GLN A 875 8.42 1.18 -0.32
CA GLN A 875 7.42 0.35 -1.02
C GLN A 875 6.00 0.88 -0.83
N GLU A 876 5.79 1.79 0.11
CA GLU A 876 4.49 2.43 0.37
C GLU A 876 4.35 3.70 -0.48
N THR A 877 3.15 3.97 -0.97
CA THR A 877 2.84 5.10 -1.89
C THR A 877 3.30 6.46 -1.37
N ASP A 878 3.29 6.67 -0.04
CA ASP A 878 3.61 7.94 0.62
C ASP A 878 4.90 7.91 1.45
N ALA A 879 5.72 6.86 1.30
CA ALA A 879 6.87 6.62 2.18
C ALA A 879 6.52 6.64 3.69
N ALA A 880 5.30 6.21 4.02
CA ALA A 880 4.72 6.29 5.36
C ALA A 880 3.94 5.01 5.71
N LEU A 881 3.89 4.66 7.00
CA LEU A 881 3.14 3.53 7.53
C LEU A 881 2.24 3.96 8.68
N HIS A 882 0.98 3.54 8.66
CA HIS A 882 0.08 3.70 9.81
C HIS A 882 0.66 2.96 11.03
N TYR A 883 0.44 3.46 12.25
CA TYR A 883 1.03 2.91 13.49
C TYR A 883 0.72 1.42 13.67
N GLU A 884 -0.46 0.95 13.26
CA GLU A 884 -0.81 -0.48 13.28
C GLU A 884 0.07 -1.31 12.34
N GLY A 885 0.33 -0.79 11.15
CA GLY A 885 1.22 -1.40 10.16
C GLY A 885 2.67 -1.41 10.64
N LEU A 886 3.11 -0.31 11.24
CA LEU A 886 4.43 -0.18 11.86
C LEU A 886 4.61 -1.18 13.02
N SER A 887 3.61 -1.31 13.88
CA SER A 887 3.64 -2.24 15.01
C SER A 887 3.64 -3.70 14.53
N ARG A 888 2.84 -4.03 13.52
CA ARG A 888 2.85 -5.36 12.89
C ARG A 888 4.21 -5.69 12.26
N TRP A 889 4.79 -4.73 11.54
CA TRP A 889 6.12 -4.87 10.94
C TRP A 889 7.20 -5.07 12.01
N LEU A 890 7.18 -4.26 13.07
CA LEU A 890 8.16 -4.36 14.16
C LEU A 890 8.02 -5.68 14.91
N ARG A 891 6.80 -6.14 15.19
CA ARG A 891 6.56 -7.45 15.82
C ARG A 891 7.17 -8.60 15.03
N ALA A 892 7.05 -8.58 13.70
CA ALA A 892 7.69 -9.58 12.85
C ALA A 892 9.22 -9.56 13.02
N ARG A 893 9.83 -8.37 12.94
CA ARG A 893 11.29 -8.20 13.10
C ARG A 893 11.81 -8.52 14.50
N LEU A 894 11.05 -8.20 15.53
CA LEU A 894 11.41 -8.51 16.91
C LEU A 894 11.37 -10.01 17.19
N ARG A 895 10.43 -10.77 16.61
CA ARG A 895 10.42 -12.24 16.75
C ARG A 895 11.57 -12.91 16.01
N GLU A 896 11.97 -12.36 14.86
CA GLU A 896 13.15 -12.82 14.13
C GLU A 896 14.43 -12.63 14.97
N GLU A 897 14.60 -11.45 15.58
CA GLU A 897 15.81 -11.11 16.34
C GLU A 897 15.81 -11.66 17.77
N TYR A 898 14.64 -11.74 18.40
CA TYR A 898 14.44 -12.22 19.77
C TYR A 898 13.30 -13.27 19.82
N PRO A 899 13.57 -14.53 19.44
CA PRO A 899 12.54 -15.58 19.38
C PRO A 899 11.85 -15.87 20.71
N ALA A 900 12.50 -15.57 21.84
CA ALA A 900 11.98 -15.77 23.19
C ALA A 900 11.08 -14.62 23.68
N LEU A 901 10.83 -13.60 22.86
CA LEU A 901 9.97 -12.46 23.21
C LEU A 901 8.49 -12.85 23.04
N GLU A 902 7.82 -13.18 24.15
CA GLU A 902 6.44 -13.69 24.14
C GLU A 902 5.39 -12.73 24.73
N SER A 903 5.80 -11.79 25.59
CA SER A 903 4.90 -10.91 26.34
C SER A 903 4.39 -9.72 25.51
N VAL A 904 3.08 -9.47 25.55
CA VAL A 904 2.44 -8.30 24.92
C VAL A 904 2.97 -6.98 25.48
N ASP A 905 3.23 -6.91 26.78
CA ASP A 905 3.78 -5.73 27.44
C ASP A 905 5.19 -5.39 26.94
N ASP A 906 6.01 -6.41 26.68
CA ASP A 906 7.37 -6.19 26.17
C ASP A 906 7.33 -5.71 24.72
N PHE A 907 6.42 -6.24 23.89
CA PHE A 907 6.20 -5.72 22.54
C PHE A 907 5.76 -4.26 22.54
N GLU A 908 4.83 -3.89 23.42
CA GLU A 908 4.35 -2.51 23.51
C GLU A 908 5.47 -1.53 23.92
N ARG A 909 6.34 -1.93 24.84
CA ARG A 909 7.49 -1.12 25.26
C ARG A 909 8.53 -0.96 24.15
N LEU A 910 8.83 -2.03 23.41
CA LEU A 910 9.78 -1.97 22.29
C LEU A 910 9.20 -1.18 21.10
N ASP A 911 7.88 -1.22 20.91
CA ASP A 911 7.16 -0.36 19.96
C ASP A 911 7.25 1.12 20.35
N ASN A 912 7.06 1.43 21.63
CA ASN A 912 7.32 2.77 22.17
C ASN A 912 8.77 3.21 21.95
N ASP A 913 9.76 2.35 22.23
CA ASP A 913 11.19 2.65 22.01
C ASP A 913 11.51 2.90 20.54
N LEU A 914 10.94 2.12 19.61
CA LEU A 914 11.10 2.37 18.18
C LEU A 914 10.48 3.71 17.80
N ARG A 915 9.25 4.00 18.17
CA ARG A 915 8.55 5.22 17.74
C ARG A 915 9.14 6.48 18.37
N ALA A 916 9.38 6.44 19.69
CA ALA A 916 9.80 7.61 20.46
C ALA A 916 11.31 7.88 20.39
N ALA A 917 12.16 6.87 20.17
CA ALA A 917 13.62 7.01 20.19
C ALA A 917 14.28 6.56 18.88
N SER A 918 13.71 6.98 17.75
CA SER A 918 14.26 6.77 16.40
C SER A 918 14.16 8.01 15.52
N PHE A 919 14.41 7.83 14.22
CA PHE A 919 14.39 8.87 13.19
C PHE A 919 12.98 9.05 12.58
N LEU A 920 11.92 8.74 13.33
CA LEU A 920 10.55 8.79 12.84
C LEU A 920 9.81 10.04 13.30
N ILE A 921 8.88 10.50 12.45
CA ILE A 921 7.89 11.52 12.76
C ILE A 921 6.50 11.02 12.38
N ARG A 922 5.48 11.56 13.05
CA ARG A 922 4.08 11.14 12.91
C ARG A 922 3.20 12.30 12.46
N ASN A 923 2.31 12.04 11.50
CA ASN A 923 1.22 12.97 11.18
C ASN A 923 0.03 12.82 12.17
N PRO A 924 -0.96 13.73 12.20
CA PRO A 924 -2.11 13.60 13.10
C PRO A 924 -2.96 12.34 12.88
N GLY A 925 -2.97 11.78 11.66
CA GLY A 925 -3.71 10.56 11.32
C GLY A 925 -2.98 9.26 11.63
N GLY A 926 -1.89 9.30 12.41
CA GLY A 926 -1.20 8.09 12.87
C GLY A 926 -0.24 7.45 11.87
N PHE A 927 0.14 8.15 10.79
CA PHE A 927 1.13 7.67 9.83
C PHE A 927 2.54 8.15 10.22
N TYR A 928 3.47 7.19 10.27
CA TYR A 928 4.88 7.36 10.59
C TYR A 928 5.73 7.33 9.32
N ARG A 929 6.67 8.27 9.23
CA ARG A 929 7.69 8.33 8.16
C ARG A 929 9.05 8.72 8.74
N MET A 930 10.10 8.64 7.94
CA MET A 930 11.39 9.21 8.32
C MET A 930 11.27 10.71 8.56
N ALA A 931 11.95 11.20 9.59
CA ALA A 931 11.98 12.60 10.02
C ALA A 931 12.47 13.55 8.91
N HIS A 932 13.21 12.99 7.95
CA HIS A 932 13.69 13.69 6.78
C HIS A 932 13.89 12.72 5.60
N PRO A 933 13.62 13.11 4.35
CA PRO A 933 13.92 12.29 3.17
C PRO A 933 15.39 11.84 3.09
N ALA A 934 16.33 12.71 3.46
CA ALA A 934 17.75 12.33 3.51
C ALA A 934 18.05 11.17 4.48
N PHE A 935 17.26 10.99 5.55
CA PHE A 935 17.39 9.80 6.40
C PHE A 935 16.81 8.56 5.75
N LEU A 936 15.71 8.68 5.02
CA LEU A 936 15.15 7.58 4.22
C LEU A 936 16.19 7.07 3.22
N ASP A 937 16.80 7.98 2.45
CA ASP A 937 17.83 7.64 1.47
C ASP A 937 19.11 7.11 2.14
N PHE A 938 19.52 7.70 3.26
CA PHE A 938 20.70 7.25 4.00
C PHE A 938 20.54 5.84 4.57
N PHE A 939 19.40 5.53 5.20
CA PHE A 939 19.16 4.19 5.75
C PHE A 939 18.97 3.14 4.64
N ALA A 940 18.34 3.50 3.52
CA ALA A 940 18.30 2.65 2.33
C ALA A 940 19.70 2.41 1.74
N ALA A 941 20.53 3.45 1.66
CA ALA A 941 21.92 3.36 1.19
C ALA A 941 22.78 2.49 2.12
N ARG A 942 22.57 2.57 3.43
CA ARG A 942 23.22 1.69 4.42
C ARG A 942 22.78 0.23 4.28
N PHE A 943 21.48 0.00 4.08
CA PHE A 943 20.96 -1.34 3.82
C PHE A 943 21.63 -1.96 2.59
N LEU A 944 21.70 -1.18 1.50
CA LEU A 944 22.36 -1.60 0.25
C LEU A 944 23.86 -1.86 0.47
N ALA A 945 24.58 -0.91 1.09
CA ALA A 945 26.02 -1.06 1.34
C ALA A 945 26.34 -2.29 2.20
N ARG A 946 25.51 -2.57 3.22
CA ARG A 946 25.65 -3.74 4.09
C ARG A 946 25.39 -5.03 3.32
N GLY A 947 24.26 -5.13 2.62
CA GLY A 947 23.94 -6.33 1.84
C GLY A 947 24.98 -6.62 0.75
N LEU A 948 25.48 -5.59 0.07
CA LEU A 948 26.58 -5.74 -0.87
C LEU A 948 27.88 -6.24 -0.21
N SER A 949 28.15 -5.81 1.02
CA SER A 949 29.30 -6.30 1.80
C SER A 949 29.14 -7.73 2.29
N ASP A 950 27.92 -8.11 2.65
CA ASP A 950 27.57 -9.46 3.10
C ASP A 950 27.43 -10.44 1.92
N GLY A 951 27.54 -9.94 0.68
CA GLY A 951 27.35 -10.72 -0.54
C GLY A 951 25.90 -11.13 -0.78
N ASP A 952 24.95 -10.43 -0.16
CA ASP A 952 23.51 -10.66 -0.25
C ASP A 952 22.95 -10.02 -1.53
N PRO A 953 22.60 -10.82 -2.55
CA PRO A 953 22.04 -10.30 -3.80
C PRO A 953 20.63 -9.71 -3.61
N GLU A 954 19.88 -10.10 -2.57
CA GLU A 954 18.53 -9.59 -2.31
C GLU A 954 18.54 -8.09 -1.98
N SER A 955 19.66 -7.60 -1.43
CA SER A 955 19.84 -6.17 -1.16
C SER A 955 19.76 -5.28 -2.41
N LEU A 956 20.10 -5.85 -3.57
CA LEU A 956 20.02 -5.19 -4.87
C LEU A 956 18.63 -5.30 -5.50
N GLU A 957 17.71 -6.08 -4.95
CA GLU A 957 16.31 -6.16 -5.40
C GLU A 957 15.45 -5.00 -4.87
N MET A 958 16.06 -4.09 -4.11
CA MET A 958 15.41 -2.89 -3.61
C MET A 958 14.80 -2.07 -4.76
N GLN A 959 13.49 -1.88 -4.70
CA GLN A 959 12.76 -1.06 -5.67
C GLN A 959 13.22 0.40 -5.56
N SER A 960 13.28 1.09 -6.70
CA SER A 960 13.53 2.54 -6.79
C SER A 960 14.88 3.02 -6.25
N LEU A 961 16.04 2.41 -6.55
CA LEU A 961 17.34 3.02 -6.22
C LEU A 961 17.51 4.38 -6.93
N THR A 962 17.48 5.48 -6.17
CA THR A 962 17.67 6.84 -6.69
C THR A 962 19.17 7.15 -6.80
N PRO A 963 19.57 8.13 -7.64
CA PRO A 963 20.95 8.61 -7.67
C PRO A 963 21.48 9.02 -6.29
N ALA A 964 20.62 9.58 -5.43
CA ALA A 964 20.95 9.94 -4.06
C ALA A 964 21.30 8.70 -3.21
N VAL A 965 20.49 7.64 -3.26
CA VAL A 965 20.77 6.38 -2.54
C VAL A 965 22.06 5.73 -3.04
N LEU A 966 22.27 5.68 -4.37
CA LEU A 966 23.46 5.10 -4.98
C LEU A 966 24.74 5.87 -4.61
N GLY A 967 24.70 7.21 -4.68
CA GLY A 967 25.81 8.08 -4.29
C GLY A 967 26.14 7.97 -2.80
N LEU A 968 25.12 7.97 -1.93
CA LEU A 968 25.30 7.75 -0.49
C LEU A 968 25.87 6.36 -0.21
N ALA A 969 25.37 5.32 -0.87
CA ALA A 969 25.85 3.95 -0.70
C ALA A 969 27.32 3.88 -1.10
N ALA A 970 27.70 4.36 -2.28
CA ALA A 970 29.09 4.44 -2.73
C ALA A 970 29.99 5.13 -1.70
N GLY A 971 29.54 6.27 -1.15
CA GLY A 971 30.27 7.00 -0.12
C GLY A 971 30.42 6.24 1.20
N ILE A 972 29.43 5.42 1.58
CA ILE A 972 29.49 4.54 2.76
C ILE A 972 30.49 3.40 2.53
N VAL A 973 30.47 2.77 1.36
CA VAL A 973 31.29 1.57 1.08
C VAL A 973 32.79 1.89 1.04
N LEU A 974 33.14 3.13 0.68
CA LEU A 974 34.53 3.61 0.68
C LEU A 974 35.07 3.91 2.09
N GLN A 975 34.19 3.93 3.11
CA GLN A 975 34.56 4.12 4.52
C GLN A 975 34.74 2.78 5.24
N PRO A 976 35.64 2.68 6.23
CA PRO A 976 35.73 1.50 7.11
C PRO A 976 34.38 1.23 7.82
N PRO A 977 33.96 -0.04 8.01
CA PRO A 977 34.68 -1.29 7.77
C PRO A 977 34.55 -1.88 6.36
N PHE A 978 33.76 -1.27 5.47
CA PHE A 978 33.32 -1.85 4.19
C PHE A 978 34.39 -1.92 3.08
N ARG A 979 35.67 -1.64 3.37
CA ARG A 979 36.70 -1.49 2.31
C ARG A 979 37.04 -2.81 1.58
N GLN A 980 37.18 -2.68 0.26
CA GLN A 980 37.82 -3.59 -0.73
C GLN A 980 37.07 -4.87 -1.17
N ASP A 981 36.18 -5.45 -0.37
CA ASP A 981 35.49 -6.69 -0.78
C ASP A 981 34.15 -6.46 -1.49
N VAL A 982 33.53 -5.30 -1.29
CA VAL A 982 32.18 -5.02 -1.80
C VAL A 982 32.13 -4.92 -3.32
N ALA A 983 33.09 -4.27 -3.97
CA ALA A 983 33.12 -4.21 -5.44
C ALA A 983 33.30 -5.60 -6.09
N ARG A 984 34.08 -6.49 -5.45
CA ARG A 984 34.18 -7.89 -5.88
C ARG A 984 32.91 -8.68 -5.58
N ALA A 985 32.26 -8.43 -4.44
CA ALA A 985 30.98 -9.04 -4.08
C ALA A 985 29.88 -8.60 -5.06
N THR A 986 29.75 -7.30 -5.37
CA THR A 986 28.84 -6.76 -6.39
C THR A 986 29.14 -7.34 -7.78
N ALA A 987 30.41 -7.45 -8.17
CA ALA A 987 30.79 -8.07 -9.45
C ALA A 987 30.48 -9.58 -9.48
N ARG A 988 30.67 -10.30 -8.36
CA ARG A 988 30.27 -11.70 -8.22
C ARG A 988 28.76 -11.86 -8.24
N ILE A 989 28.02 -10.96 -7.58
CA ILE A 989 26.55 -10.90 -7.64
C ILE A 989 26.15 -10.70 -9.09
N LEU A 990 26.69 -9.73 -9.84
CA LEU A 990 26.44 -9.55 -11.28
C LEU A 990 26.71 -10.81 -12.11
N MET A 991 27.79 -11.53 -11.82
CA MET A 991 28.13 -12.79 -12.51
C MET A 991 27.19 -13.95 -12.15
N HIS A 992 26.63 -13.99 -10.94
CA HIS A 992 25.73 -15.05 -10.47
C HIS A 992 24.24 -14.68 -10.66
N SER A 993 23.92 -13.39 -10.85
CA SER A 993 22.58 -12.79 -10.99
C SER A 993 21.94 -13.02 -12.35
N SER A 994 22.33 -14.08 -13.06
CA SER A 994 21.57 -14.70 -14.15
C SER A 994 20.08 -14.97 -13.81
N ARG A 995 19.69 -14.72 -12.55
CA ARG A 995 18.39 -14.99 -11.96
C ARG A 995 17.54 -13.78 -11.57
N ASN A 996 18.10 -12.59 -11.35
CA ASN A 996 17.32 -11.38 -11.01
C ASN A 996 17.81 -10.14 -11.79
N PRO A 997 17.08 -9.72 -12.84
CA PRO A 997 17.46 -8.59 -13.70
C PRO A 997 17.38 -7.22 -13.04
N ASP A 998 16.51 -7.03 -12.03
CA ASP A 998 16.43 -5.76 -11.29
C ASP A 998 17.66 -5.60 -10.39
N ALA A 999 18.12 -6.68 -9.75
CA ALA A 999 19.37 -6.70 -9.00
C ALA A 999 20.61 -6.41 -9.86
N ALA A 1000 20.64 -6.91 -11.10
CA ALA A 1000 21.75 -6.67 -12.02
C ALA A 1000 21.82 -5.21 -12.50
N ALA A 1001 20.68 -4.59 -12.83
CA ALA A 1001 20.64 -3.18 -13.21
C ALA A 1001 21.06 -2.26 -12.05
N ASN A 1002 20.57 -2.55 -10.85
CA ASN A 1002 20.94 -1.85 -9.62
C ASN A 1002 22.43 -2.00 -9.29
N ALA A 1003 23.03 -3.15 -9.56
CA ALA A 1003 24.45 -3.39 -9.34
C ALA A 1003 25.34 -2.60 -10.32
N LEU A 1004 24.94 -2.47 -11.58
CA LEU A 1004 25.66 -1.63 -12.55
C LEU A 1004 25.59 -0.14 -12.18
N ALA A 1005 24.39 0.35 -11.86
CA ALA A 1005 24.19 1.73 -11.44
C ALA A 1005 24.99 2.07 -10.17
N PHE A 1006 25.12 1.12 -9.24
CA PHE A 1006 25.98 1.26 -8.08
C PHE A 1006 27.48 1.31 -8.44
N LEU A 1007 27.94 0.47 -9.37
CA LEU A 1007 29.34 0.49 -9.82
C LEU A 1007 29.70 1.81 -10.52
N ASP A 1008 28.79 2.39 -11.30
CA ASP A 1008 28.96 3.71 -11.92
C ASP A 1008 29.02 4.83 -10.87
N ALA A 1009 28.10 4.80 -9.90
CA ALA A 1009 28.13 5.74 -8.78
C ALA A 1009 29.43 5.63 -7.99
N LEU A 1010 29.93 4.41 -7.77
CA LEU A 1010 31.19 4.15 -7.09
C LEU A 1010 32.40 4.69 -7.89
N ALA A 1011 32.42 4.49 -9.20
CA ALA A 1011 33.47 5.00 -10.09
C ALA A 1011 33.49 6.54 -10.12
N ALA A 1012 32.32 7.17 -10.27
CA ALA A 1012 32.18 8.63 -10.23
C ALA A 1012 32.62 9.20 -8.87
N HIS A 1013 32.32 8.49 -7.78
CA HIS A 1013 32.72 8.93 -6.45
C HIS A 1013 34.24 8.83 -6.24
N GLN A 1014 34.90 7.80 -6.78
CA GLN A 1014 36.37 7.64 -6.77
C GLN A 1014 37.11 8.66 -7.64
N GLN A 1015 36.46 9.24 -8.66
CA GLN A 1015 37.06 10.29 -9.51
C GLN A 1015 36.94 11.69 -8.90
N THR A 1016 35.98 11.89 -7.99
CA THR A 1016 35.68 13.17 -7.34
C THR A 1016 36.24 13.29 -5.92
N SER A 1017 36.74 12.19 -5.36
CA SER A 1017 37.50 12.13 -4.10
C SER A 1017 38.98 11.94 -4.34
#